data_AF-A0AAW8T627-F1
#
_entry.id   AF-A0AAW8T627-F1
#
_cell.length_a   1.000
_cell.length_b   1.000
_cell.length_c   1.000
_cell.angle_alpha   90.00
_cell.angle_beta   90.00
_cell.angle_gamma   90.00
#
_symmetry.space_group_name_H-M   'P 1'
#
loop_
_entity.id
_entity.type
_entity.pdbx_description
1 polymer ?
#
loop_
_entity_poly.entity_id
_entity_poly.type
_entity_poly.pdbx_seq_one_letter_code
_entity_poly.pdbx_strand_id
1 'polypeptide(L)'
;MSKKFAYFFIYLVIFFFGPFITQAEAESLELFPPIDQQKEYPLSAAGMKELLFDLYQFGTEEHYKIQFDGALDLSQTAVGNNESLSNPTIETINFASLPASLTFKGSGAESHLSLPKTCFFGQDSHFETLNLKASKIYGNGHQLYFENIQHSDHTQLFGGSDGNLVGNPLLFFQGVTGGSWEIYGGNEAGTLSGSPSIQLLSLTGDIQRLCGGSLKGEIIGNVSTRIQQLNGMLTNYYGGGFGTADEPVIVKGTIDNQLTSESTAFTLGDFVGGAAFGETGAVNTLITGKGSFSDTGILIGGSQVGEIHGQEQAITTVIDTRQFQKGERNFVGGNQYSGTIYGDIENQIYAGKASQGSFNRIDGAGGMEVEKRSLTNSQSLTPVVDLTDPQKRTAEELAYDQLMPLERFSLAKSTTRFFVEGNVVTRLLGGCVSGGRNVENNVCGAGVAGVINGNVQLELGQETLVYSKRWGIYAQEMGLEPTKLTNERNLGASYGFSTSAGGGENQQPWGNTLYINGKTELVIKQALLNYAYGGSFNGIIEGTCSSRLEKGQVSAIFGAGSGCYRIYGNSRLEITGGKVENYAVAGSNQDRRLIGDIQTRISGGEILGSVAASYGLRSNHMIEGNVETIISGGKFSKSNEATQIMGGIAKHGLLNGNVALTVTGAVELAAGLGISAARPRMAEITNRLGGIDKQLAFELTTEQSFAEVEVLGDGGENPTLVYTPAINMKLRAPNGRFSLVQGMLKNSYAGSLTHELSIEIQAAQSVQTIIGSDSTTFNNRLIENSPAKVGVKIGGIQADIPVEKIQNFTQLTLENNVSAKRILNGSGATNENFGQTFDQFGELSLIANARLNVEELKTGRLMTAKNTELHSPAGENNIFLRELLPEEKLRWRLLIPETLHEVTGRNFAQQKGYPIMTFVGEKSSLGPENFIGFDEQGQAFTGDSNGQMGLAVSATIIGYQVASELGEITHNLTLKPNNQPLPLNVWGVANKRSGELIIPSESTVSPELRFTDTEQFSLQQAEVIGSSGENILLTENYWHPLERTYYQIRAHFNYIGSLKLLAVPDLIDFGQHKLGKQTAFYPTILGHLEIKDTRIEQSPWELTLQAEAPEGGQLYFKEDGKLLSLEESVTVLQQTGSLNTTFEEWNESKGLFLIIPKEQQKLGEGSMTFHWTLTTKVE
;
A
#
# COMPACT_ATOMS: atom_id res chain seq x y z
N MET A 1 -30.76 -94.67 -44.89
CA MET A 1 -31.40 -94.11 -46.11
C MET A 1 -31.61 -92.61 -45.90
N SER A 2 -31.14 -91.77 -46.84
CA SER A 2 -31.47 -90.35 -47.05
C SER A 2 -31.06 -89.35 -45.94
N LYS A 3 -30.66 -88.09 -46.15
CA LYS A 3 -30.66 -87.18 -47.30
C LYS A 3 -29.31 -86.41 -47.33
N LYS A 4 -28.21 -87.11 -47.64
CA LYS A 4 -26.84 -86.53 -47.71
C LYS A 4 -26.23 -86.48 -49.13
N PHE A 5 -27.00 -86.75 -50.19
CA PHE A 5 -26.45 -86.86 -51.56
C PHE A 5 -26.99 -85.87 -52.61
N ALA A 6 -27.95 -84.99 -52.29
CA ALA A 6 -28.58 -84.11 -53.30
C ALA A 6 -28.01 -82.67 -53.37
N TYR A 7 -27.32 -82.18 -52.34
CA TYR A 7 -26.79 -80.79 -52.33
C TYR A 7 -25.30 -80.70 -52.71
N PHE A 8 -24.57 -81.82 -52.75
CA PHE A 8 -23.15 -81.84 -53.13
C PHE A 8 -22.95 -81.88 -54.66
N PHE A 9 -23.95 -82.28 -55.45
CA PHE A 9 -23.84 -82.40 -56.91
C PHE A 9 -24.20 -81.11 -57.67
N ILE A 10 -24.96 -80.19 -57.06
CA ILE A 10 -25.29 -78.88 -57.67
C ILE A 10 -24.10 -77.91 -57.55
N TYR A 11 -23.27 -78.05 -56.51
CA TYR A 11 -22.05 -77.24 -56.34
C TYR A 11 -20.90 -77.63 -57.29
N LEU A 12 -20.89 -78.85 -57.84
CA LEU A 12 -19.79 -79.35 -58.68
C LEU A 12 -20.00 -79.08 -60.19
N VAL A 13 -21.24 -78.85 -60.62
CA VAL A 13 -21.57 -78.58 -62.04
C VAL A 13 -21.50 -77.08 -62.38
N ILE A 14 -21.74 -76.18 -61.41
CA ILE A 14 -21.51 -74.73 -61.59
C ILE A 14 -19.99 -74.43 -61.61
N PHE A 15 -19.17 -75.29 -61.01
CA PHE A 15 -17.71 -75.11 -60.95
C PHE A 15 -16.95 -75.52 -62.21
N PHE A 16 -17.56 -76.20 -63.20
CA PHE A 16 -16.82 -76.73 -64.35
C PHE A 16 -17.32 -76.33 -65.76
N PHE A 17 -18.55 -75.85 -65.97
CA PHE A 17 -19.04 -75.56 -67.35
C PHE A 17 -20.07 -74.41 -67.44
N GLY A 18 -19.63 -73.17 -67.22
CA GLY A 18 -20.31 -71.94 -67.69
C GLY A 18 -19.42 -71.19 -68.68
N PRO A 19 -19.95 -70.56 -69.74
CA PRO A 19 -19.20 -70.20 -70.94
C PRO A 19 -18.13 -69.14 -70.66
N PHE A 20 -16.92 -69.43 -71.12
CA PHE A 20 -15.91 -68.42 -71.43
C PHE A 20 -16.50 -67.45 -72.47
N ILE A 21 -16.84 -66.25 -72.02
CA ILE A 21 -16.62 -65.06 -72.83
C ILE A 21 -15.40 -64.38 -72.22
N THR A 22 -14.24 -64.82 -72.69
CA THR A 22 -13.03 -64.00 -72.72
C THR A 22 -13.32 -62.85 -73.67
N GLN A 23 -13.75 -61.73 -73.13
CA GLN A 23 -13.42 -60.44 -73.73
C GLN A 23 -12.32 -59.88 -72.82
N ALA A 24 -11.08 -60.26 -73.16
CA ALA A 24 -9.93 -59.51 -72.73
C ALA A 24 -10.04 -58.15 -73.42
N GLU A 25 -10.65 -57.17 -72.77
CA GLU A 25 -10.40 -55.77 -73.10
C GLU A 25 -8.96 -55.49 -72.67
N ALA A 26 -8.16 -55.05 -73.63
CA ALA A 26 -6.73 -54.93 -73.51
C ALA A 26 -6.37 -53.93 -72.40
N GLU A 27 -5.45 -54.35 -71.54
CA GLU A 27 -4.68 -53.51 -70.62
C GLU A 27 -4.00 -52.37 -71.43
N SER A 28 -4.67 -51.23 -71.58
CA SER A 28 -4.21 -50.08 -72.36
C SER A 28 -4.23 -48.79 -71.54
N LEU A 29 -3.38 -47.83 -71.91
CA LEU A 29 -3.37 -46.48 -71.36
C LEU A 29 -4.32 -45.62 -72.20
N GLU A 30 -5.34 -45.07 -71.55
CA GLU A 30 -6.32 -44.18 -72.20
C GLU A 30 -5.98 -42.71 -71.93
N LEU A 31 -5.89 -41.91 -72.99
CA LEU A 31 -5.61 -40.48 -72.90
C LEU A 31 -6.88 -39.65 -73.11
N PHE A 32 -7.18 -38.73 -72.19
CA PHE A 32 -8.32 -37.82 -72.28
C PHE A 32 -7.90 -36.36 -72.12
N PRO A 33 -8.27 -35.47 -73.07
CA PRO A 33 -8.87 -35.80 -74.36
C PRO A 33 -7.87 -36.53 -75.30
N PRO A 34 -8.36 -37.35 -76.24
CA PRO A 34 -7.49 -38.11 -77.14
C PRO A 34 -6.81 -37.18 -78.16
N ILE A 35 -5.55 -37.49 -78.51
CA ILE A 35 -4.76 -36.78 -79.54
C ILE A 35 -5.02 -37.34 -80.94
N ASP A 36 -5.31 -38.64 -81.02
CA ASP A 36 -5.72 -39.35 -82.23
C ASP A 36 -6.83 -40.35 -81.85
N GLN A 37 -7.94 -40.38 -82.59
CA GLN A 37 -9.11 -41.22 -82.28
C GLN A 37 -8.88 -42.72 -82.53
N GLN A 38 -7.74 -43.13 -83.10
CA GLN A 38 -7.45 -44.53 -83.47
C GLN A 38 -6.22 -45.16 -82.80
N LYS A 39 -5.52 -44.46 -81.88
CA LYS A 39 -4.27 -44.96 -81.30
C LYS A 39 -4.47 -45.51 -79.89
N GLU A 40 -4.23 -46.81 -79.72
CA GLU A 40 -4.19 -47.49 -78.42
C GLU A 40 -2.74 -47.61 -77.92
N TYR A 41 -2.49 -47.23 -76.67
CA TYR A 41 -1.18 -47.37 -76.04
C TYR A 41 -1.19 -48.58 -75.09
N PRO A 42 -0.24 -49.52 -75.16
CA PRO A 42 -0.22 -50.67 -74.27
C PRO A 42 0.10 -50.26 -72.82
N LEU A 43 -0.53 -50.89 -71.82
CA LEU A 43 -0.23 -50.72 -70.39
C LEU A 43 1.17 -51.27 -70.05
N SER A 44 2.20 -50.51 -70.41
CA SER A 44 3.60 -50.88 -70.24
C SER A 44 4.49 -49.63 -70.26
N ALA A 45 5.72 -49.78 -69.80
CA ALA A 45 6.73 -48.73 -69.91
C ALA A 45 6.94 -48.21 -71.35
N ALA A 46 6.88 -49.11 -72.35
CA ALA A 46 7.02 -48.74 -73.75
C ALA A 46 5.82 -47.93 -74.25
N GLY A 47 4.60 -48.36 -73.91
CA GLY A 47 3.38 -47.64 -74.26
C GLY A 47 3.28 -46.27 -73.59
N MET A 48 3.77 -46.16 -72.35
CA MET A 48 3.86 -44.87 -71.65
C MET A 48 4.82 -43.90 -72.34
N LYS A 49 5.99 -44.37 -72.80
CA LYS A 49 6.93 -43.53 -73.56
C LYS A 49 6.35 -43.07 -74.89
N GLU A 50 5.65 -43.95 -75.59
CA GLU A 50 4.97 -43.60 -76.84
C GLU A 50 3.86 -42.56 -76.60
N LEU A 51 3.05 -42.75 -75.56
CA LEU A 51 2.01 -41.81 -75.15
C LEU A 51 2.59 -40.42 -74.82
N LEU A 52 3.67 -40.37 -74.03
CA LEU A 52 4.34 -39.11 -73.69
C LEU A 52 4.97 -38.44 -74.93
N PHE A 53 5.52 -39.21 -75.86
CA PHE A 53 6.11 -38.68 -77.09
C PHE A 53 5.06 -38.10 -78.03
N ASP A 54 3.91 -38.77 -78.17
CA ASP A 54 2.79 -38.26 -78.95
C ASP A 54 2.14 -37.03 -78.31
N LEU A 55 2.01 -37.01 -76.97
CA LEU A 55 1.64 -35.82 -76.21
C LEU A 55 2.55 -34.64 -76.52
N TYR A 56 3.85 -34.86 -76.56
CA TYR A 56 4.83 -33.82 -76.89
C TYR A 56 4.68 -33.31 -78.33
N GLN A 57 4.47 -34.21 -79.30
CA GLN A 57 4.40 -33.84 -80.72
C GLN A 57 3.07 -33.21 -81.14
N PHE A 58 1.97 -33.67 -80.56
CA PHE A 58 0.63 -33.41 -81.08
C PHE A 58 -0.36 -32.90 -80.02
N GLY A 59 0.01 -32.86 -78.73
CA GLY A 59 -0.84 -32.35 -77.68
C GLY A 59 -1.08 -30.84 -77.81
N THR A 60 -2.35 -30.43 -77.75
CA THR A 60 -2.77 -29.02 -77.83
C THR A 60 -3.48 -28.52 -76.58
N GLU A 61 -3.87 -29.42 -75.68
CA GLU A 61 -4.65 -29.09 -74.49
C GLU A 61 -3.74 -28.80 -73.30
N GLU A 62 -4.21 -27.96 -72.40
CA GLU A 62 -3.45 -27.60 -71.19
C GLU A 62 -3.43 -28.72 -70.14
N HIS A 63 -4.39 -29.66 -70.21
CA HIS A 63 -4.58 -30.71 -69.22
C HIS A 63 -4.92 -32.04 -69.91
N TYR A 64 -4.20 -33.09 -69.54
CA TYR A 64 -4.44 -34.44 -70.01
C TYR A 64 -4.59 -35.42 -68.85
N LYS A 65 -5.52 -36.36 -68.97
CA LYS A 65 -5.72 -37.46 -68.04
C LYS A 65 -5.31 -38.78 -68.70
N ILE A 66 -4.38 -39.49 -68.08
CA ILE A 66 -3.92 -40.83 -68.41
C ILE A 66 -4.64 -41.79 -67.47
N GLN A 67 -5.60 -42.55 -68.01
CA GLN A 67 -6.39 -43.51 -67.28
C GLN A 67 -5.93 -44.94 -67.57
N PHE A 68 -5.84 -45.79 -66.54
CA PHE A 68 -5.40 -47.18 -66.67
C PHE A 68 -6.09 -48.11 -65.67
N ASP A 69 -6.17 -49.40 -66.02
CA ASP A 69 -6.69 -50.48 -65.19
C ASP A 69 -5.65 -51.62 -65.14
N GLY A 70 -4.95 -51.77 -64.02
CA GLY A 70 -3.87 -52.75 -63.84
C GLY A 70 -2.56 -52.14 -63.33
N ALA A 71 -1.42 -52.82 -63.56
CA ALA A 71 -0.12 -52.42 -63.02
C ALA A 71 0.80 -51.78 -64.07
N LEU A 72 1.06 -50.48 -63.93
CA LEU A 72 2.05 -49.74 -64.72
C LEU A 72 3.37 -49.62 -63.94
N ASP A 73 4.39 -50.38 -64.34
CA ASP A 73 5.73 -50.33 -63.76
C ASP A 73 6.71 -49.53 -64.62
N LEU A 74 7.11 -48.36 -64.12
CA LEU A 74 8.08 -47.44 -64.71
C LEU A 74 9.44 -47.48 -63.98
N SER A 75 9.63 -48.37 -63.01
CA SER A 75 10.78 -48.37 -62.10
C SER A 75 12.15 -48.50 -62.79
N GLN A 76 12.20 -49.19 -63.94
CA GLN A 76 13.41 -49.41 -64.77
C GLN A 76 13.49 -48.47 -65.98
N THR A 77 12.81 -47.31 -65.95
CA THR A 77 12.73 -46.37 -67.08
C THR A 77 13.39 -45.02 -66.78
N ALA A 78 13.73 -44.28 -67.85
CA ALA A 78 14.31 -42.94 -67.78
C ALA A 78 13.26 -41.80 -67.86
N VAL A 79 11.97 -42.13 -67.82
CA VAL A 79 10.88 -41.14 -67.98
C VAL A 79 10.80 -40.14 -66.82
N GLY A 80 11.48 -40.42 -65.71
CA GLY A 80 11.57 -39.56 -64.55
C GLY A 80 12.77 -38.63 -64.52
N ASN A 81 13.60 -38.53 -65.57
CA ASN A 81 14.81 -37.69 -65.58
C ASN A 81 14.50 -36.17 -65.56
N ASN A 82 15.37 -35.39 -64.91
CA ASN A 82 15.28 -33.91 -64.81
C ASN A 82 15.91 -33.18 -66.02
N GLU A 83 15.61 -33.60 -67.25
CA GLU A 83 16.16 -32.97 -68.46
C GLU A 83 15.03 -32.50 -69.38
N SER A 84 14.85 -31.18 -69.47
CA SER A 84 13.94 -30.59 -70.47
C SER A 84 14.67 -30.48 -71.81
N LEU A 85 14.40 -31.42 -72.72
CA LEU A 85 15.01 -31.46 -74.05
C LEU A 85 14.13 -30.68 -75.04
N SER A 86 14.74 -29.83 -75.87
CA SER A 86 14.02 -29.03 -76.87
C SER A 86 13.49 -29.84 -78.06
N ASN A 87 13.96 -31.08 -78.25
CA ASN A 87 13.49 -32.05 -79.24
C ASN A 87 13.75 -33.48 -78.70
N PRO A 88 12.96 -33.97 -77.74
CA PRO A 88 13.09 -35.33 -77.21
C PRO A 88 12.80 -36.37 -78.30
N THR A 89 13.40 -37.56 -78.20
CA THR A 89 13.03 -38.75 -78.97
C THR A 89 12.21 -39.70 -78.10
N ILE A 90 11.62 -40.75 -78.68
CA ILE A 90 10.91 -41.78 -77.92
C ILE A 90 11.78 -42.45 -76.83
N GLU A 91 13.11 -42.46 -76.99
CA GLU A 91 14.02 -43.02 -76.00
C GLU A 91 14.34 -42.06 -74.85
N THR A 92 14.33 -40.74 -75.13
CA THR A 92 14.73 -39.68 -74.19
C THR A 92 13.55 -38.88 -73.62
N ILE A 93 12.33 -39.12 -74.08
CA ILE A 93 11.12 -38.46 -73.58
C ILE A 93 10.94 -38.76 -72.08
N ASN A 94 10.60 -37.72 -71.32
CA ASN A 94 10.41 -37.76 -69.89
C ASN A 94 9.28 -36.80 -69.48
N PHE A 95 8.87 -36.84 -68.21
CA PHE A 95 7.81 -35.96 -67.71
C PHE A 95 8.17 -34.47 -67.82
N ALA A 96 9.42 -34.10 -67.54
CA ALA A 96 9.91 -32.72 -67.62
C ALA A 96 9.97 -32.13 -69.05
N SER A 97 9.76 -32.95 -70.08
CA SER A 97 9.69 -32.52 -71.48
C SER A 97 8.32 -31.98 -71.87
N LEU A 98 7.29 -32.22 -71.06
CA LEU A 98 5.90 -31.87 -71.38
C LEU A 98 5.47 -30.56 -70.69
N PRO A 99 4.87 -29.61 -71.42
CA PRO A 99 4.34 -28.38 -70.83
C PRO A 99 2.91 -28.53 -70.26
N ALA A 100 2.16 -29.56 -70.68
CA ALA A 100 0.76 -29.78 -70.26
C ALA A 100 0.68 -30.54 -68.93
N SER A 101 -0.28 -30.18 -68.10
CA SER A 101 -0.55 -30.83 -66.82
C SER A 101 -1.06 -32.27 -67.00
N LEU A 102 -0.65 -33.19 -66.13
CA LEU A 102 -0.96 -34.61 -66.24
C LEU A 102 -1.74 -35.16 -65.04
N THR A 103 -2.85 -35.85 -65.30
CA THR A 103 -3.57 -36.64 -64.29
C THR A 103 -3.37 -38.13 -64.53
N PHE A 104 -2.77 -38.85 -63.60
CA PHE A 104 -2.70 -40.31 -63.55
C PHE A 104 -3.89 -40.85 -62.78
N LYS A 105 -4.86 -41.44 -63.49
CA LYS A 105 -6.11 -41.95 -62.88
C LYS A 105 -6.21 -43.47 -62.99
N GLY A 106 -6.31 -44.15 -61.84
CA GLY A 106 -6.68 -45.56 -61.84
C GLY A 106 -8.19 -45.76 -62.05
N SER A 107 -8.57 -46.89 -62.63
CA SER A 107 -9.96 -47.37 -62.73
C SER A 107 -10.57 -47.69 -61.35
N GLY A 108 -9.72 -47.95 -60.35
CA GLY A 108 -10.08 -48.37 -59.00
C GLY A 108 -8.86 -48.72 -58.15
N ALA A 109 -9.11 -49.21 -56.92
CA ALA A 109 -8.07 -49.45 -55.91
C ALA A 109 -7.03 -50.54 -56.26
N GLU A 110 -7.23 -51.31 -57.33
CA GLU A 110 -6.29 -52.33 -57.82
C GLU A 110 -5.31 -51.79 -58.87
N SER A 111 -5.47 -50.53 -59.32
CA SER A 111 -4.56 -49.90 -60.28
C SER A 111 -3.25 -49.53 -59.60
N HIS A 112 -2.11 -50.03 -60.09
CA HIS A 112 -0.79 -49.79 -59.48
C HIS A 112 0.10 -48.95 -60.39
N LEU A 113 0.74 -47.93 -59.82
CA LEU A 113 1.76 -47.11 -60.48
C LEU A 113 3.09 -47.21 -59.73
N SER A 114 4.10 -47.81 -60.35
CA SER A 114 5.47 -47.80 -59.83
C SER A 114 6.32 -46.80 -60.58
N LEU A 115 6.81 -45.76 -59.90
CA LEU A 115 7.65 -44.73 -60.50
C LEU A 115 9.13 -45.15 -60.52
N PRO A 116 9.97 -44.53 -61.38
CA PRO A 116 11.41 -44.63 -61.28
C PRO A 116 11.91 -44.33 -59.86
N LYS A 117 13.10 -44.83 -59.52
CA LYS A 117 13.73 -44.58 -58.21
C LYS A 117 13.78 -43.08 -57.86
N THR A 118 13.97 -42.24 -58.87
CA THR A 118 13.92 -40.79 -58.77
C THR A 118 13.11 -40.25 -59.94
N CYS A 119 12.08 -39.44 -59.65
CA CYS A 119 11.13 -38.97 -60.64
C CYS A 119 10.91 -37.45 -60.53
N PHE A 120 11.19 -36.72 -61.59
CA PHE A 120 10.96 -35.28 -61.70
C PHE A 120 9.74 -34.99 -62.59
N PHE A 121 8.81 -34.18 -62.10
CA PHE A 121 7.67 -33.67 -62.85
C PHE A 121 7.93 -32.19 -63.19
N GLY A 122 7.95 -31.82 -64.47
CA GLY A 122 8.14 -30.44 -64.94
C GLY A 122 6.83 -29.71 -65.25
N GLN A 123 5.72 -30.19 -64.69
CA GLN A 123 4.35 -29.72 -64.91
C GLN A 123 3.50 -30.05 -63.68
N ASP A 124 2.33 -29.43 -63.57
CA ASP A 124 1.36 -29.81 -62.55
C ASP A 124 0.90 -31.25 -62.77
N SER A 125 0.94 -32.06 -61.72
CA SER A 125 0.68 -33.50 -61.79
C SER A 125 -0.31 -33.94 -60.72
N HIS A 126 -1.30 -34.73 -61.12
CA HIS A 126 -2.36 -35.23 -60.25
C HIS A 126 -2.39 -36.76 -60.27
N PHE A 127 -2.26 -37.38 -59.11
CA PHE A 127 -2.48 -38.81 -58.92
C PHE A 127 -3.86 -39.01 -58.30
N GLU A 128 -4.72 -39.79 -58.95
CA GLU A 128 -6.11 -39.99 -58.55
C GLU A 128 -6.47 -41.48 -58.52
N THR A 129 -6.94 -41.99 -57.37
CA THR A 129 -7.53 -43.34 -57.23
C THR A 129 -6.61 -44.46 -57.71
N LEU A 130 -5.43 -44.63 -57.08
CA LEU A 130 -4.43 -45.64 -57.44
C LEU A 130 -3.55 -46.07 -56.25
N ASN A 131 -2.86 -47.20 -56.40
CA ASN A 131 -1.75 -47.65 -55.56
C ASN A 131 -0.44 -47.06 -56.06
N LEU A 132 0.18 -46.15 -55.30
CA LEU A 132 1.42 -45.50 -55.67
C LEU A 132 2.61 -46.20 -55.01
N LYS A 133 3.60 -46.58 -55.83
CA LYS A 133 4.91 -47.04 -55.38
C LYS A 133 5.98 -46.08 -55.91
N ALA A 134 6.60 -45.32 -55.02
CA ALA A 134 7.64 -44.37 -55.35
C ALA A 134 8.69 -44.34 -54.24
N SER A 135 9.94 -44.02 -54.59
CA SER A 135 11.00 -43.80 -53.59
C SER A 135 11.34 -42.33 -53.43
N LYS A 136 11.42 -41.58 -54.55
CA LYS A 136 11.77 -40.16 -54.53
C LYS A 136 11.07 -39.39 -55.65
N ILE A 137 10.34 -38.33 -55.30
CA ILE A 137 9.56 -37.50 -56.23
C ILE A 137 9.97 -36.03 -56.07
N TYR A 138 10.15 -35.33 -57.20
CA TYR A 138 10.32 -33.88 -57.28
C TYR A 138 9.19 -33.28 -58.11
N GLY A 139 8.51 -32.28 -57.56
CA GLY A 139 7.52 -31.47 -58.28
C GLY A 139 8.16 -30.38 -59.13
N ASN A 140 9.47 -30.15 -59.01
CA ASN A 140 10.25 -29.19 -59.80
C ASN A 140 9.66 -27.76 -59.84
N GLY A 141 8.98 -27.34 -58.76
CA GLY A 141 8.34 -26.02 -58.64
C GLY A 141 6.84 -25.99 -59.03
N HIS A 142 6.27 -27.13 -59.41
CA HIS A 142 4.88 -27.29 -59.83
C HIS A 142 3.99 -27.91 -58.74
N GLN A 143 2.69 -28.01 -59.03
CA GLN A 143 1.69 -28.53 -58.10
C GLN A 143 1.58 -30.06 -58.22
N LEU A 144 1.61 -30.75 -57.08
CA LEU A 144 1.42 -32.20 -56.97
C LEU A 144 0.19 -32.50 -56.12
N TYR A 145 -0.80 -33.16 -56.72
CA TYR A 145 -2.05 -33.57 -56.08
C TYR A 145 -2.08 -35.09 -55.86
N PHE A 146 -2.37 -35.51 -54.64
CA PHE A 146 -2.53 -36.91 -54.25
C PHE A 146 -3.94 -37.13 -53.71
N GLU A 147 -4.84 -37.65 -54.55
CA GLU A 147 -6.24 -37.88 -54.22
C GLU A 147 -6.60 -39.37 -54.23
N ASN A 148 -7.12 -39.86 -53.09
CA ASN A 148 -7.52 -41.27 -52.91
C ASN A 148 -6.40 -42.26 -53.27
N ILE A 149 -5.19 -42.00 -52.75
CA ILE A 149 -3.99 -42.79 -53.00
C ILE A 149 -3.80 -43.82 -51.90
N GLN A 150 -3.49 -45.06 -52.28
CA GLN A 150 -2.95 -46.05 -51.36
C GLN A 150 -1.45 -46.21 -51.61
N HIS A 151 -0.63 -46.09 -50.56
CA HIS A 151 0.82 -46.07 -50.65
C HIS A 151 1.43 -47.25 -49.86
N SER A 152 2.44 -47.91 -50.43
CA SER A 152 3.04 -49.12 -49.83
C SER A 152 4.49 -48.94 -49.36
N ASP A 153 5.17 -47.88 -49.81
CA ASP A 153 6.63 -47.72 -49.67
C ASP A 153 6.99 -46.57 -48.71
N HIS A 154 8.29 -46.29 -48.62
CA HIS A 154 8.81 -45.07 -48.02
C HIS A 154 9.17 -44.09 -49.14
N THR A 155 8.59 -42.88 -49.14
CA THR A 155 8.80 -41.86 -50.18
C THR A 155 9.40 -40.59 -49.61
N GLN A 156 10.45 -40.09 -50.26
CA GLN A 156 10.91 -38.71 -50.12
C GLN A 156 10.27 -37.84 -51.21
N LEU A 157 9.51 -36.83 -50.81
CA LEU A 157 8.76 -35.96 -51.70
C LEU A 157 9.23 -34.51 -51.54
N PHE A 158 9.62 -33.90 -52.66
CA PHE A 158 10.04 -32.50 -52.73
C PHE A 158 9.09 -31.75 -53.65
N GLY A 159 8.52 -30.62 -53.20
CA GLY A 159 7.80 -29.71 -54.09
C GLY A 159 8.73 -29.05 -55.11
N GLY A 160 9.98 -28.81 -54.70
CA GLY A 160 11.05 -28.30 -55.53
C GLY A 160 11.87 -29.37 -56.26
N SER A 161 13.18 -29.12 -56.40
CA SER A 161 14.14 -29.94 -57.15
C SER A 161 15.43 -30.19 -56.35
N ASP A 162 16.45 -30.78 -56.98
CA ASP A 162 17.80 -30.97 -56.43
C ASP A 162 18.78 -29.83 -56.78
N GLY A 163 18.29 -28.77 -57.45
CA GLY A 163 19.05 -27.58 -57.80
C GLY A 163 18.20 -26.30 -57.83
N ASN A 164 18.75 -25.24 -58.43
CA ASN A 164 18.07 -23.93 -58.48
C ASN A 164 16.84 -23.98 -59.40
N LEU A 165 15.72 -23.40 -58.95
CA LEU A 165 14.49 -23.31 -59.75
C LEU A 165 13.62 -22.10 -59.37
N VAL A 166 12.67 -21.77 -60.24
CA VAL A 166 11.65 -20.74 -60.04
C VAL A 166 10.28 -21.40 -60.07
N GLY A 167 9.43 -21.20 -59.06
CA GLY A 167 8.13 -21.84 -59.00
C GLY A 167 7.46 -21.71 -57.63
N ASN A 168 6.14 -21.95 -57.57
CA ASN A 168 5.35 -21.93 -56.34
C ASN A 168 4.74 -23.32 -56.12
N PRO A 169 5.52 -24.30 -55.65
CA PRO A 169 5.05 -25.67 -55.57
C PRO A 169 3.95 -25.81 -54.51
N LEU A 170 2.95 -26.63 -54.83
CA LEU A 170 1.88 -27.04 -53.91
C LEU A 170 1.89 -28.56 -53.78
N LEU A 171 2.02 -29.06 -52.55
CA LEU A 171 1.82 -30.47 -52.25
C LEU A 171 0.45 -30.65 -51.59
N PHE A 172 -0.48 -31.32 -52.25
CA PHE A 172 -1.86 -31.48 -51.81
C PHE A 172 -2.21 -32.95 -51.56
N PHE A 173 -2.77 -33.25 -50.39
CA PHE A 173 -3.11 -34.61 -49.97
C PHE A 173 -4.56 -34.72 -49.49
N GLN A 174 -5.34 -35.59 -50.13
CA GLN A 174 -6.71 -35.87 -49.76
C GLN A 174 -7.06 -37.35 -49.95
N GLY A 175 -7.39 -38.04 -48.85
CA GLY A 175 -7.75 -39.46 -48.91
C GLY A 175 -6.55 -40.39 -49.11
N VAL A 176 -5.36 -39.99 -48.68
CA VAL A 176 -4.14 -40.80 -48.81
C VAL A 176 -4.04 -41.80 -47.66
N THR A 177 -3.75 -43.07 -47.93
CA THR A 177 -3.66 -44.14 -46.94
C THR A 177 -2.40 -44.99 -47.11
N GLY A 178 -1.66 -45.24 -46.02
CA GLY A 178 -0.51 -46.13 -45.98
C GLY A 178 0.84 -45.48 -46.33
N GLY A 179 1.88 -46.32 -46.31
CA GLY A 179 3.28 -45.95 -46.54
C GLY A 179 3.86 -45.02 -45.47
N SER A 180 5.12 -44.60 -45.67
CA SER A 180 5.85 -43.66 -44.81
C SER A 180 6.39 -42.51 -45.64
N TRP A 181 6.26 -41.28 -45.14
CA TRP A 181 6.59 -40.09 -45.91
C TRP A 181 7.68 -39.23 -45.25
N GLU A 182 8.61 -38.75 -46.08
CA GLU A 182 9.37 -37.52 -45.81
C GLU A 182 8.95 -36.45 -46.84
N ILE A 183 8.33 -35.38 -46.36
CA ILE A 183 7.74 -34.34 -47.22
C ILE A 183 8.51 -33.05 -47.04
N TYR A 184 8.92 -32.43 -48.14
CA TYR A 184 9.61 -31.14 -48.18
C TYR A 184 8.88 -30.24 -49.19
N GLY A 185 8.33 -29.11 -48.76
CA GLY A 185 7.65 -28.20 -49.67
C GLY A 185 8.61 -27.53 -50.65
N GLY A 186 9.86 -27.30 -50.22
CA GLY A 186 10.93 -26.71 -51.00
C GLY A 186 11.83 -27.72 -51.71
N ASN A 187 13.09 -27.34 -51.89
CA ASN A 187 14.10 -28.11 -52.60
C ASN A 187 14.76 -29.17 -51.72
N GLU A 188 15.38 -30.15 -52.35
CA GLU A 188 16.42 -30.94 -51.69
C GLU A 188 17.68 -30.10 -51.49
N ALA A 189 18.11 -29.35 -52.51
CA ALA A 189 19.26 -28.45 -52.49
C ALA A 189 19.10 -27.29 -53.50
N GLY A 190 19.92 -26.24 -53.35
CA GLY A 190 19.89 -25.05 -54.21
C GLY A 190 18.86 -24.00 -53.80
N THR A 191 18.60 -23.04 -54.68
CA THR A 191 17.69 -21.91 -54.42
C THR A 191 16.33 -22.11 -55.11
N LEU A 192 15.24 -22.03 -54.33
CA LEU A 192 13.86 -21.90 -54.82
C LEU A 192 13.45 -20.43 -54.82
N SER A 193 13.26 -19.84 -56.00
CA SER A 193 12.68 -18.51 -56.14
C SER A 193 11.15 -18.62 -56.27
N GLY A 194 10.46 -18.55 -55.15
CA GLY A 194 9.00 -18.66 -55.04
C GLY A 194 8.56 -19.22 -53.69
N SER A 195 7.25 -19.41 -53.51
CA SER A 195 6.63 -19.72 -52.23
C SER A 195 6.07 -21.15 -52.20
N PRO A 196 6.68 -22.10 -51.46
CA PRO A 196 6.15 -23.45 -51.32
C PRO A 196 4.94 -23.54 -50.36
N SER A 197 4.01 -24.44 -50.67
CA SER A 197 2.82 -24.71 -49.86
C SER A 197 2.56 -26.21 -49.69
N ILE A 198 2.16 -26.64 -48.50
CA ILE A 198 1.71 -28.00 -48.20
C ILE A 198 0.30 -27.98 -47.61
N GLN A 199 -0.60 -28.80 -48.15
CA GLN A 199 -1.97 -28.96 -47.65
C GLN A 199 -2.31 -30.45 -47.44
N LEU A 200 -2.47 -30.82 -46.17
CA LEU A 200 -2.88 -32.16 -45.73
C LEU A 200 -4.32 -32.12 -45.24
N LEU A 201 -5.26 -32.38 -46.14
CA LEU A 201 -6.70 -32.39 -45.81
C LEU A 201 -7.11 -33.70 -45.13
N SER A 202 -6.62 -34.84 -45.63
CA SER A 202 -6.85 -36.15 -45.03
C SER A 202 -5.77 -37.15 -45.43
N LEU A 203 -4.99 -37.64 -44.47
CA LEU A 203 -3.99 -38.69 -44.62
C LEU A 203 -4.09 -39.71 -43.47
N THR A 204 -4.01 -41.00 -43.76
CA THR A 204 -3.94 -42.09 -42.77
C THR A 204 -2.64 -42.84 -42.92
N GLY A 205 -1.74 -42.70 -41.95
CA GLY A 205 -0.36 -43.21 -42.03
C GLY A 205 0.61 -42.31 -41.27
N ASP A 206 1.85 -42.74 -41.16
CA ASP A 206 2.89 -42.01 -40.42
C ASP A 206 3.73 -41.13 -41.35
N ILE A 207 4.05 -39.93 -40.89
CA ILE A 207 4.96 -38.98 -41.54
C ILE A 207 6.20 -38.88 -40.66
N GLN A 208 7.33 -39.40 -41.15
CA GLN A 208 8.60 -39.38 -40.41
C GLN A 208 9.18 -37.97 -40.31
N ARG A 209 9.06 -37.20 -41.39
CA ARG A 209 9.48 -35.80 -41.43
C ARG A 209 8.58 -34.99 -42.35
N LEU A 210 8.19 -33.81 -41.90
CA LEU A 210 7.54 -32.81 -42.72
C LEU A 210 8.29 -31.48 -42.57
N CYS A 211 8.83 -30.99 -43.66
CA CYS A 211 9.43 -29.68 -43.79
C CYS A 211 8.57 -28.80 -44.68
N GLY A 212 8.10 -27.65 -44.17
CA GLY A 212 7.38 -26.69 -45.02
C GLY A 212 8.30 -26.13 -46.11
N GLY A 213 9.55 -25.86 -45.75
CA GLY A 213 10.59 -25.41 -46.67
C GLY A 213 11.45 -26.56 -47.22
N SER A 214 12.75 -26.27 -47.40
CA SER A 214 13.72 -27.16 -48.06
C SER A 214 14.40 -28.13 -47.08
N LEU A 215 15.00 -29.20 -47.61
CA LEU A 215 15.94 -30.02 -46.84
C LEU A 215 17.22 -29.23 -46.54
N LYS A 216 17.79 -28.57 -47.56
CA LYS A 216 18.88 -27.59 -47.48
C LYS A 216 18.78 -26.57 -48.62
N GLY A 217 19.50 -25.46 -48.50
CA GLY A 217 19.51 -24.39 -49.51
C GLY A 217 18.61 -23.20 -49.15
N GLU A 218 18.21 -22.43 -50.16
CA GLU A 218 17.57 -21.12 -49.98
C GLU A 218 16.15 -21.08 -50.58
N ILE A 219 15.24 -20.37 -49.91
CA ILE A 219 13.91 -20.03 -50.40
C ILE A 219 13.78 -18.51 -50.41
N ILE A 220 13.54 -17.94 -51.60
CA ILE A 220 13.23 -16.53 -51.80
C ILE A 220 11.71 -16.41 -51.95
N GLY A 221 11.00 -16.55 -50.84
CA GLY A 221 9.53 -16.55 -50.78
C GLY A 221 9.02 -16.98 -49.41
N ASN A 222 7.69 -17.03 -49.27
CA ASN A 222 7.02 -17.47 -48.05
C ASN A 222 6.84 -18.98 -48.04
N VAL A 223 6.77 -19.57 -46.85
CA VAL A 223 6.54 -21.01 -46.65
C VAL A 223 5.22 -21.17 -45.90
N SER A 224 4.32 -22.03 -46.41
CA SER A 224 3.06 -22.31 -45.73
C SER A 224 2.77 -23.80 -45.61
N THR A 225 2.28 -24.23 -44.45
CA THR A 225 1.85 -25.61 -44.23
C THR A 225 0.53 -25.65 -43.47
N ARG A 226 -0.43 -26.43 -43.98
CA ARG A 226 -1.72 -26.67 -43.34
C ARG A 226 -2.01 -28.16 -43.17
N ILE A 227 -2.28 -28.58 -41.94
CA ILE A 227 -2.67 -29.95 -41.57
C ILE A 227 -4.05 -29.91 -40.91
N GLN A 228 -5.04 -30.53 -41.54
CA GLN A 228 -6.42 -30.60 -41.03
C GLN A 228 -6.81 -31.99 -40.50
N GLN A 229 -6.31 -33.06 -41.12
CA GLN A 229 -6.58 -34.41 -40.66
C GLN A 229 -5.43 -35.35 -40.99
N LEU A 230 -4.69 -35.74 -39.96
CA LEU A 230 -3.70 -36.82 -40.01
C LEU A 230 -4.14 -37.92 -39.05
N ASN A 231 -4.48 -39.09 -39.56
CA ASN A 231 -4.75 -40.29 -38.77
C ASN A 231 -3.47 -41.12 -38.65
N GLY A 232 -2.51 -40.63 -37.85
CA GLY A 232 -1.21 -41.26 -37.64
C GLY A 232 -0.24 -40.34 -36.92
N MET A 233 1.03 -40.74 -36.85
CA MET A 233 2.09 -39.99 -36.19
C MET A 233 2.81 -39.05 -37.15
N LEU A 234 2.94 -37.79 -36.76
CA LEU A 234 3.93 -36.86 -37.33
C LEU A 234 5.15 -36.85 -36.40
N THR A 235 6.22 -37.53 -36.80
CA THR A 235 7.40 -37.72 -35.93
C THR A 235 8.21 -36.43 -35.77
N ASN A 236 8.57 -35.77 -36.88
CA ASN A 236 9.34 -34.53 -36.87
C ASN A 236 8.73 -33.49 -37.81
N TYR A 237 8.58 -32.27 -37.33
CA TYR A 237 8.10 -31.13 -38.10
C TYR A 237 9.09 -29.97 -38.04
N TYR A 238 9.41 -29.38 -39.20
CA TYR A 238 10.24 -28.18 -39.33
C TYR A 238 9.61 -27.20 -40.32
N GLY A 239 9.06 -26.08 -39.86
CA GLY A 239 8.33 -25.14 -40.72
C GLY A 239 9.18 -24.58 -41.87
N GLY A 240 10.36 -24.02 -41.56
CA GLY A 240 11.26 -23.39 -42.54
C GLY A 240 12.18 -24.35 -43.30
N GLY A 241 12.40 -25.56 -42.76
CA GLY A 241 13.28 -26.55 -43.37
C GLY A 241 14.14 -27.29 -42.34
N PHE A 242 14.85 -28.32 -42.80
CA PHE A 242 15.73 -29.09 -41.93
C PHE A 242 17.06 -28.35 -41.71
N GLY A 243 17.97 -28.39 -42.68
CA GLY A 243 19.29 -27.81 -42.56
C GLY A 243 20.18 -28.55 -41.54
N THR A 244 21.47 -28.27 -41.62
CA THR A 244 22.48 -28.76 -40.67
C THR A 244 23.41 -27.62 -40.28
N ALA A 245 24.29 -27.84 -39.30
CA ALA A 245 25.27 -26.83 -38.90
C ALA A 245 26.20 -26.38 -40.06
N ASP A 246 26.56 -27.29 -40.96
CA ASP A 246 27.43 -27.02 -42.11
C ASP A 246 26.65 -26.52 -43.34
N GLU A 247 25.38 -26.91 -43.46
CA GLU A 247 24.48 -26.55 -44.56
C GLU A 247 23.14 -26.01 -44.01
N PRO A 248 23.10 -24.78 -43.46
CA PRO A 248 21.88 -24.20 -42.94
C PRO A 248 20.88 -23.89 -44.06
N VAL A 249 19.58 -23.95 -43.76
CA VAL A 249 18.54 -23.44 -44.68
C VAL A 249 18.40 -21.93 -44.56
N ILE A 250 18.03 -21.26 -45.65
CA ILE A 250 17.73 -19.84 -45.65
C ILE A 250 16.30 -19.65 -46.18
N VAL A 251 15.44 -18.95 -45.44
CA VAL A 251 14.08 -18.58 -45.86
C VAL A 251 13.93 -17.08 -45.72
N LYS A 252 13.84 -16.36 -46.83
CA LYS A 252 13.75 -14.89 -46.81
C LYS A 252 12.34 -14.35 -46.52
N GLY A 253 11.30 -15.17 -46.69
CA GLY A 253 9.92 -14.83 -46.38
C GLY A 253 9.43 -15.34 -45.03
N THR A 254 8.13 -15.16 -44.79
CA THR A 254 7.44 -15.63 -43.58
C THR A 254 7.18 -17.14 -43.64
N ILE A 255 7.20 -17.79 -42.47
CA ILE A 255 6.83 -19.20 -42.28
C ILE A 255 5.50 -19.26 -41.54
N ASP A 256 4.48 -19.85 -42.17
CA ASP A 256 3.14 -20.01 -41.61
C ASP A 256 2.79 -21.49 -41.41
N ASN A 257 2.69 -21.91 -40.14
CA ASN A 257 2.40 -23.27 -39.73
C ASN A 257 0.99 -23.36 -39.13
N GLN A 258 0.08 -24.12 -39.76
CA GLN A 258 -1.29 -24.31 -39.28
C GLN A 258 -1.61 -25.80 -39.07
N LEU A 259 -1.64 -26.24 -37.82
CA LEU A 259 -2.00 -27.59 -37.42
C LEU A 259 -3.35 -27.53 -36.68
N THR A 260 -4.44 -27.74 -37.41
CA THR A 260 -5.83 -27.68 -36.91
C THR A 260 -6.47 -29.05 -37.08
N SER A 261 -6.01 -30.04 -36.30
CA SER A 261 -6.40 -31.44 -36.51
C SER A 261 -7.82 -31.72 -36.02
N GLU A 262 -8.64 -32.36 -36.84
CA GLU A 262 -9.94 -32.92 -36.41
C GLU A 262 -9.87 -34.40 -36.01
N SER A 263 -8.70 -35.03 -36.13
CA SER A 263 -8.50 -36.45 -35.82
C SER A 263 -8.05 -36.66 -34.38
N THR A 264 -8.72 -37.58 -33.66
CA THR A 264 -8.26 -38.07 -32.36
C THR A 264 -7.09 -39.05 -32.47
N ALA A 265 -6.84 -39.60 -33.67
CA ALA A 265 -5.71 -40.50 -33.94
C ALA A 265 -4.41 -39.74 -34.27
N PHE A 266 -4.49 -38.44 -34.52
CA PHE A 266 -3.31 -37.61 -34.76
C PHE A 266 -2.38 -37.62 -33.55
N THR A 267 -1.11 -37.96 -33.77
CA THR A 267 -0.07 -37.90 -32.75
C THR A 267 1.06 -36.99 -33.20
N LEU A 268 1.35 -35.94 -32.41
CA LEU A 268 2.42 -34.98 -32.70
C LEU A 268 3.70 -35.33 -31.92
N GLY A 269 4.80 -35.52 -32.64
CA GLY A 269 6.16 -35.70 -32.13
C GLY A 269 6.87 -34.38 -31.86
N ASP A 270 8.06 -34.21 -32.45
CA ASP A 270 8.84 -32.97 -32.41
C ASP A 270 8.28 -31.93 -33.36
N PHE A 271 8.21 -30.69 -32.89
CA PHE A 271 7.74 -29.55 -33.66
C PHE A 271 8.70 -28.38 -33.54
N VAL A 272 9.16 -27.88 -34.68
CA VAL A 272 9.98 -26.68 -34.81
C VAL A 272 9.29 -25.73 -35.78
N GLY A 273 8.84 -24.57 -35.30
CA GLY A 273 8.13 -23.59 -36.12
C GLY A 273 9.01 -23.00 -37.22
N GLY A 274 10.28 -22.76 -36.91
CA GLY A 274 11.32 -22.33 -37.85
C GLY A 274 12.05 -23.51 -38.49
N ALA A 275 13.38 -23.52 -38.43
CA ALA A 275 14.22 -24.56 -39.02
C ALA A 275 14.99 -25.37 -37.95
N ALA A 276 15.53 -26.55 -38.29
CA ALA A 276 16.52 -27.17 -37.40
C ALA A 276 17.80 -26.32 -37.36
N PHE A 277 18.39 -26.00 -38.52
CA PHE A 277 19.49 -25.06 -38.62
C PHE A 277 19.23 -24.08 -39.77
N GLY A 278 19.05 -22.79 -39.49
CA GLY A 278 18.80 -21.84 -40.57
C GLY A 278 18.68 -20.37 -40.21
N GLU A 279 18.63 -19.55 -41.26
CA GLU A 279 18.22 -18.14 -41.21
C GLU A 279 16.82 -18.03 -41.79
N THR A 280 15.84 -17.56 -41.02
CA THR A 280 14.44 -17.46 -41.47
C THR A 280 13.88 -16.05 -41.30
N GLY A 281 12.84 -15.72 -42.06
CA GLY A 281 11.95 -14.61 -41.73
C GLY A 281 11.07 -14.92 -40.51
N ALA A 282 10.03 -14.12 -40.31
CA ALA A 282 9.09 -14.29 -39.19
C ALA A 282 8.38 -15.65 -39.20
N VAL A 283 8.10 -16.19 -38.01
CA VAL A 283 7.49 -17.52 -37.81
C VAL A 283 6.14 -17.38 -37.12
N ASN A 284 5.09 -17.87 -37.77
CA ASN A 284 3.73 -17.91 -37.24
C ASN A 284 3.28 -19.37 -37.06
N THR A 285 2.86 -19.74 -35.86
CA THR A 285 2.44 -21.10 -35.54
C THR A 285 1.06 -21.11 -34.87
N LEU A 286 0.16 -21.93 -35.41
CA LEU A 286 -1.12 -22.29 -34.79
C LEU A 286 -1.21 -23.82 -34.63
N ILE A 287 -1.34 -24.30 -33.39
CA ILE A 287 -1.61 -25.70 -33.07
C ILE A 287 -2.92 -25.78 -32.27
N THR A 288 -3.94 -26.42 -32.84
CA THR A 288 -5.26 -26.56 -32.19
C THR A 288 -6.01 -27.80 -32.69
N GLY A 289 -7.16 -28.08 -32.06
CA GLY A 289 -8.02 -29.20 -32.38
C GLY A 289 -7.71 -30.46 -31.56
N LYS A 290 -8.06 -31.61 -32.12
CA LYS A 290 -7.95 -32.94 -31.51
C LYS A 290 -6.61 -33.59 -31.86
N GLY A 291 -6.13 -34.44 -30.96
CA GLY A 291 -4.92 -35.23 -31.17
C GLY A 291 -4.33 -35.73 -29.87
N SER A 292 -3.05 -36.05 -29.89
CA SER A 292 -2.23 -36.40 -28.73
C SER A 292 -0.81 -35.96 -28.98
N PHE A 293 -0.04 -35.79 -27.90
CA PHE A 293 1.41 -35.78 -27.99
C PHE A 293 1.91 -37.24 -27.95
N SER A 294 2.97 -37.55 -28.70
CA SER A 294 3.70 -38.83 -28.54
C SER A 294 4.42 -38.92 -27.19
N ASP A 295 5.11 -40.02 -26.89
CA ASP A 295 5.81 -40.19 -25.61
C ASP A 295 7.07 -39.30 -25.47
N THR A 296 7.67 -38.89 -26.58
CA THR A 296 8.89 -38.06 -26.61
C THR A 296 8.72 -36.86 -27.54
N GLY A 297 9.35 -35.75 -27.18
CA GLY A 297 9.57 -34.63 -28.09
C GLY A 297 9.44 -33.26 -27.43
N ILE A 298 9.62 -32.22 -28.24
CA ILE A 298 9.60 -30.81 -27.83
C ILE A 298 8.80 -29.96 -28.82
N LEU A 299 8.21 -28.87 -28.32
CA LEU A 299 7.60 -27.83 -29.15
C LEU A 299 8.46 -26.57 -29.10
N ILE A 300 8.89 -26.08 -30.26
CA ILE A 300 9.75 -24.91 -30.41
C ILE A 300 9.04 -23.92 -31.33
N GLY A 301 8.81 -22.70 -30.85
CA GLY A 301 8.18 -21.62 -31.62
C GLY A 301 9.08 -21.11 -32.75
N GLY A 302 10.40 -20.98 -32.48
CA GLY A 302 11.42 -20.61 -33.46
C GLY A 302 12.15 -21.82 -34.03
N SER A 303 13.48 -21.73 -34.08
CA SER A 303 14.40 -22.73 -34.68
C SER A 303 15.15 -23.53 -33.61
N GLN A 304 15.75 -24.68 -33.96
CA GLN A 304 16.67 -25.32 -33.00
C GLN A 304 17.95 -24.48 -32.85
N VAL A 305 18.53 -24.07 -33.99
CA VAL A 305 19.67 -23.15 -34.09
C VAL A 305 19.45 -22.18 -35.25
N GLY A 306 19.81 -20.91 -35.05
CA GLY A 306 20.01 -19.95 -36.15
C GLY A 306 19.30 -18.61 -35.97
N GLU A 307 19.13 -17.88 -37.06
CA GLU A 307 18.66 -16.49 -37.02
C GLU A 307 17.21 -16.37 -37.46
N ILE A 308 16.44 -15.49 -36.81
CA ILE A 308 15.06 -15.18 -37.18
C ILE A 308 14.94 -13.67 -37.34
N HIS A 309 14.58 -13.25 -38.55
CA HIS A 309 14.46 -11.85 -38.96
C HIS A 309 12.98 -11.44 -39.08
N GLY A 310 12.42 -10.94 -37.99
CA GLY A 310 11.14 -10.24 -37.95
C GLY A 310 11.32 -8.72 -38.04
N GLN A 311 10.27 -7.99 -38.44
CA GLN A 311 10.26 -6.54 -38.32
C GLN A 311 9.87 -6.11 -36.91
N GLU A 312 8.57 -6.08 -36.62
CA GLU A 312 8.04 -5.81 -35.27
C GLU A 312 7.83 -7.11 -34.48
N GLN A 313 7.42 -8.18 -35.16
CA GLN A 313 7.18 -9.51 -34.60
C GLN A 313 8.04 -10.54 -35.34
N ALA A 314 8.81 -11.30 -34.57
CA ALA A 314 9.67 -12.37 -35.08
C ALA A 314 8.99 -13.74 -34.97
N ILE A 315 8.32 -13.99 -33.84
CA ILE A 315 7.69 -15.28 -33.56
C ILE A 315 6.33 -15.06 -32.91
N THR A 316 5.29 -15.62 -33.51
CA THR A 316 3.96 -15.71 -32.90
C THR A 316 3.53 -17.17 -32.81
N THR A 317 3.29 -17.65 -31.60
CA THR A 317 2.88 -19.04 -31.34
C THR A 317 1.58 -19.10 -30.56
N VAL A 318 0.57 -19.75 -31.14
CA VAL A 318 -0.74 -20.00 -30.51
C VAL A 318 -0.96 -21.51 -30.40
N ILE A 319 -1.12 -22.01 -29.18
CA ILE A 319 -1.35 -23.43 -28.90
C ILE A 319 -2.62 -23.61 -28.05
N ASP A 320 -3.56 -24.43 -28.52
CA ASP A 320 -4.73 -24.86 -27.75
C ASP A 320 -4.85 -26.38 -27.81
N THR A 321 -4.45 -27.04 -26.72
CA THR A 321 -4.42 -28.50 -26.59
C THR A 321 -5.54 -29.03 -25.70
N ARG A 322 -6.59 -28.25 -25.44
CA ARG A 322 -7.70 -28.66 -24.55
C ARG A 322 -8.40 -29.95 -24.99
N GLN A 323 -8.40 -30.24 -26.29
CA GLN A 323 -9.03 -31.43 -26.86
C GLN A 323 -8.04 -32.59 -27.10
N PHE A 324 -6.76 -32.43 -26.73
CA PHE A 324 -5.79 -33.52 -26.82
C PHE A 324 -6.12 -34.60 -25.79
N GLN A 325 -5.99 -35.86 -26.20
CA GLN A 325 -6.43 -37.00 -25.39
C GLN A 325 -5.31 -37.60 -24.54
N LYS A 326 -4.05 -37.42 -24.93
CA LYS A 326 -2.87 -38.00 -24.28
C LYS A 326 -1.62 -37.14 -24.45
N GLY A 327 -0.64 -37.40 -23.59
CA GLY A 327 0.75 -36.97 -23.73
C GLY A 327 1.03 -35.57 -23.17
N GLU A 328 2.33 -35.26 -23.08
CA GLU A 328 2.85 -34.05 -22.42
C GLU A 328 4.08 -33.52 -23.16
N ARG A 329 4.33 -32.20 -23.09
CA ARG A 329 5.45 -31.56 -23.79
C ARG A 329 6.17 -30.50 -22.98
N ASN A 330 7.41 -30.23 -23.38
CA ASN A 330 8.10 -28.98 -23.05
C ASN A 330 7.88 -27.98 -24.19
N PHE A 331 7.83 -26.70 -23.86
CA PHE A 331 7.71 -25.62 -24.82
C PHE A 331 8.84 -24.61 -24.71
N VAL A 332 9.36 -24.18 -25.86
CA VAL A 332 10.36 -23.12 -26.02
C VAL A 332 9.83 -22.11 -27.04
N GLY A 333 9.58 -20.87 -26.64
CA GLY A 333 8.96 -19.87 -27.52
C GLY A 333 9.91 -19.30 -28.58
N GLY A 334 11.21 -19.27 -28.30
CA GLY A 334 12.27 -18.83 -29.21
C GLY A 334 13.03 -20.01 -29.81
N ASN A 335 14.36 -19.99 -29.68
CA ASN A 335 15.23 -21.07 -30.14
C ASN A 335 15.66 -22.00 -29.00
N GLN A 336 15.94 -23.26 -29.35
CA GLN A 336 16.31 -24.30 -28.39
C GLN A 336 17.76 -24.22 -27.90
N TYR A 337 18.72 -24.02 -28.81
CA TYR A 337 20.15 -24.15 -28.49
C TYR A 337 20.93 -22.83 -28.61
N SER A 338 20.75 -22.08 -29.69
CA SER A 338 21.47 -20.83 -29.94
C SER A 338 20.85 -20.01 -31.08
N GLY A 339 21.34 -18.81 -31.29
CA GLY A 339 20.95 -17.95 -32.41
C GLY A 339 20.49 -16.55 -32.01
N THR A 340 20.13 -15.76 -33.01
CA THR A 340 19.68 -14.38 -32.83
C THR A 340 18.26 -14.21 -33.35
N ILE A 341 17.40 -13.57 -32.56
CA ILE A 341 16.02 -13.25 -32.92
C ILE A 341 15.89 -11.73 -32.97
N TYR A 342 15.50 -11.19 -34.12
CA TYR A 342 15.24 -9.78 -34.35
C TYR A 342 13.73 -9.55 -34.43
N GLY A 343 13.15 -8.87 -33.43
CA GLY A 343 11.71 -8.65 -33.27
C GLY A 343 11.09 -9.36 -32.06
N ASP A 344 9.82 -9.06 -31.78
CA ASP A 344 9.12 -9.55 -30.59
C ASP A 344 8.77 -11.04 -30.68
N ILE A 345 8.69 -11.70 -29.51
CA ILE A 345 8.24 -13.08 -29.34
C ILE A 345 6.93 -13.07 -28.55
N GLU A 346 5.86 -13.62 -29.13
CA GLU A 346 4.55 -13.72 -28.51
C GLU A 346 4.06 -15.17 -28.46
N ASN A 347 3.83 -15.68 -27.26
CA ASN A 347 3.32 -17.02 -27.02
C ASN A 347 1.97 -16.97 -26.31
N GLN A 348 0.98 -17.68 -26.82
CA GLN A 348 -0.32 -17.85 -26.20
C GLN A 348 -0.68 -19.34 -26.12
N ILE A 349 -0.82 -19.86 -24.90
CA ILE A 349 -1.01 -21.30 -24.66
C ILE A 349 -2.24 -21.54 -23.78
N TYR A 350 -3.19 -22.34 -24.29
CA TYR A 350 -4.23 -22.97 -23.51
C TYR A 350 -3.95 -24.47 -23.43
N ALA A 351 -3.39 -24.89 -22.29
CA ALA A 351 -3.00 -26.27 -22.06
C ALA A 351 -4.21 -27.17 -21.78
N GLY A 352 -4.05 -28.45 -22.08
CA GLY A 352 -5.00 -29.49 -21.71
C GLY A 352 -4.93 -29.89 -20.23
N LYS A 353 -5.42 -31.09 -19.94
CA LYS A 353 -5.46 -31.65 -18.58
C LYS A 353 -4.17 -32.40 -18.27
N ALA A 354 -3.93 -32.73 -17.00
CA ALA A 354 -2.78 -33.55 -16.61
C ALA A 354 -2.71 -34.84 -17.43
N SER A 355 -1.56 -35.12 -18.04
CA SER A 355 -1.30 -36.25 -18.95
C SER A 355 -2.09 -36.24 -20.28
N GLN A 356 -2.78 -35.13 -20.61
CA GLN A 356 -3.64 -35.01 -21.79
C GLN A 356 -3.47 -33.62 -22.42
N GLY A 357 -2.45 -33.47 -23.26
CA GLY A 357 -2.13 -32.17 -23.87
C GLY A 357 -1.54 -31.16 -22.88
N SER A 358 -0.97 -31.62 -21.77
CA SER A 358 -0.35 -30.77 -20.76
C SER A 358 1.11 -30.44 -21.07
N PHE A 359 1.65 -29.48 -20.33
CA PHE A 359 3.07 -29.15 -20.40
C PHE A 359 3.80 -29.50 -19.09
N ASN A 360 5.06 -29.91 -19.23
CA ASN A 360 5.95 -30.16 -18.10
C ASN A 360 6.78 -28.90 -17.76
N ARG A 361 7.16 -28.13 -18.79
CA ARG A 361 7.94 -26.89 -18.71
C ARG A 361 7.59 -25.96 -19.86
N ILE A 362 7.65 -24.65 -19.60
CA ILE A 362 7.46 -23.60 -20.60
C ILE A 362 8.55 -22.53 -20.40
N ASP A 363 9.29 -22.22 -21.46
CA ASP A 363 10.25 -21.12 -21.55
C ASP A 363 9.84 -20.18 -22.70
N GLY A 364 9.58 -18.90 -22.44
CA GLY A 364 9.01 -17.99 -23.46
C GLY A 364 9.95 -17.60 -24.61
N ALA A 365 11.26 -17.80 -24.48
CA ALA A 365 12.30 -17.52 -25.47
C ALA A 365 13.31 -18.67 -25.48
N GLY A 366 14.37 -18.64 -24.65
CA GLY A 366 15.46 -19.62 -24.70
C GLY A 366 15.23 -20.86 -23.81
N GLY A 367 15.28 -22.07 -24.40
CA GLY A 367 15.08 -23.33 -23.69
C GLY A 367 16.21 -23.74 -22.73
N MET A 368 16.03 -24.88 -22.04
CA MET A 368 17.05 -25.44 -21.12
C MET A 368 18.39 -25.82 -21.78
N GLU A 369 18.35 -26.07 -23.09
CA GLU A 369 19.51 -26.55 -23.85
C GLU A 369 20.30 -25.41 -24.49
N VAL A 370 19.90 -24.15 -24.23
CA VAL A 370 20.67 -22.99 -24.65
C VAL A 370 22.07 -23.06 -24.07
N GLU A 371 23.08 -22.82 -24.92
CA GLU A 371 24.48 -22.83 -24.50
C GLU A 371 24.73 -21.75 -23.43
N LYS A 372 25.05 -22.18 -22.21
CA LYS A 372 25.28 -21.29 -21.07
C LYS A 372 26.70 -20.70 -21.11
N ARG A 373 26.78 -19.38 -21.00
CA ARG A 373 28.04 -18.63 -20.87
C ARG A 373 27.94 -17.65 -19.71
N SER A 374 29.07 -17.32 -19.11
CA SER A 374 29.11 -16.20 -18.16
C SER A 374 28.91 -14.89 -18.92
N LEU A 375 27.93 -14.09 -18.50
CA LEU A 375 27.59 -12.80 -19.10
C LEU A 375 28.13 -11.61 -18.31
N THR A 376 29.08 -11.85 -17.40
CA THR A 376 29.73 -10.80 -16.58
C THR A 376 31.23 -10.79 -16.82
N ASN A 377 31.98 -10.06 -15.99
CA ASN A 377 33.44 -10.09 -15.95
C ASN A 377 34.01 -11.40 -15.35
N SER A 378 33.17 -12.41 -15.10
CA SER A 378 33.58 -13.71 -14.57
C SER A 378 33.94 -14.70 -15.67
N GLN A 379 34.81 -15.66 -15.36
CA GLN A 379 34.96 -16.87 -16.18
C GLN A 379 34.03 -18.00 -15.70
N SER A 380 33.47 -17.87 -14.50
CA SER A 380 32.57 -18.85 -13.89
C SER A 380 31.10 -18.48 -14.17
N LEU A 381 30.24 -19.49 -14.30
CA LEU A 381 28.80 -19.29 -14.39
C LEU A 381 28.20 -18.72 -13.09
N THR A 382 28.94 -18.80 -11.99
CA THR A 382 28.61 -18.15 -10.72
C THR A 382 29.80 -17.27 -10.30
N PRO A 383 29.66 -15.94 -10.27
CA PRO A 383 30.68 -15.01 -9.80
C PRO A 383 31.08 -15.27 -8.34
N VAL A 384 32.30 -14.86 -7.97
CA VAL A 384 32.76 -14.97 -6.58
C VAL A 384 32.15 -13.85 -5.73
N VAL A 385 31.45 -14.21 -4.65
CA VAL A 385 30.80 -13.27 -3.72
C VAL A 385 31.19 -13.56 -2.26
N ASP A 386 31.17 -12.54 -1.39
CA ASP A 386 31.26 -12.76 0.05
C ASP A 386 29.98 -13.42 0.55
N LEU A 387 30.11 -14.51 1.30
CA LEU A 387 28.99 -15.33 1.76
C LEU A 387 28.43 -14.91 3.13
N THR A 388 29.09 -13.97 3.81
CA THR A 388 28.87 -13.68 5.23
C THR A 388 28.42 -12.26 5.48
N ASP A 389 28.99 -11.28 4.77
CA ASP A 389 28.72 -9.87 4.98
C ASP A 389 28.32 -9.17 3.67
N PRO A 390 27.11 -8.61 3.57
CA PRO A 390 26.63 -7.99 2.34
C PRO A 390 27.47 -6.78 1.93
N GLN A 391 28.16 -6.11 2.88
CA GLN A 391 28.98 -4.94 2.63
C GLN A 391 30.41 -5.29 2.16
N LYS A 392 30.91 -6.48 2.50
CA LYS A 392 32.21 -6.96 2.00
C LYS A 392 31.99 -7.48 0.59
N ARG A 393 32.58 -6.80 -0.40
CA ARG A 393 32.47 -7.15 -1.82
C ARG A 393 33.82 -7.62 -2.33
N THR A 394 33.80 -8.65 -3.16
CA THR A 394 35.03 -9.16 -3.79
C THR A 394 35.55 -8.16 -4.84
N ALA A 395 36.81 -8.30 -5.27
CA ALA A 395 37.36 -7.48 -6.34
C ALA A 395 36.58 -7.63 -7.66
N GLU A 396 36.07 -8.84 -7.92
CA GLU A 396 35.23 -9.15 -9.09
C GLU A 396 33.89 -8.39 -9.03
N GLU A 397 33.22 -8.39 -7.88
CA GLU A 397 31.98 -7.64 -7.65
C GLU A 397 32.19 -6.14 -7.83
N LEU A 398 33.26 -5.60 -7.22
CA LEU A 398 33.57 -4.17 -7.30
C LEU A 398 33.88 -3.73 -8.74
N ALA A 399 34.60 -4.54 -9.51
CA ALA A 399 34.90 -4.25 -10.91
C ALA A 399 33.64 -4.28 -11.77
N TYR A 400 32.71 -5.21 -11.55
CA TYR A 400 31.46 -5.28 -12.31
C TYR A 400 30.51 -4.12 -11.95
N ASP A 401 30.41 -3.78 -10.66
CA ASP A 401 29.56 -2.70 -10.16
C ASP A 401 30.04 -1.30 -10.59
N GLN A 402 31.27 -1.17 -11.10
CA GLN A 402 31.82 0.07 -11.67
C GLN A 402 31.44 0.30 -13.13
N LEU A 403 31.02 -0.74 -13.86
CA LEU A 403 30.62 -0.61 -15.26
C LEU A 403 29.37 0.26 -15.38
N MET A 404 29.23 0.98 -16.49
CA MET A 404 28.00 1.68 -16.86
C MET A 404 26.99 0.68 -17.47
N PRO A 405 25.67 0.98 -17.47
CA PRO A 405 24.65 0.07 -18.02
C PRO A 405 24.94 -0.40 -19.46
N LEU A 406 25.40 0.52 -20.32
CA LEU A 406 25.77 0.19 -21.71
C LEU A 406 26.98 -0.74 -21.81
N GLU A 407 27.95 -0.61 -20.90
CA GLU A 407 29.15 -1.45 -20.86
C GLU A 407 28.80 -2.87 -20.40
N ARG A 408 27.94 -3.00 -19.38
CA ARG A 408 27.43 -4.31 -18.92
C ARG A 408 26.64 -5.02 -20.02
N PHE A 409 25.76 -4.28 -20.72
CA PHE A 409 25.01 -4.84 -21.84
C PHE A 409 25.94 -5.27 -22.99
N SER A 410 26.92 -4.43 -23.35
CA SER A 410 27.89 -4.74 -24.41
C SER A 410 28.73 -5.98 -24.07
N LEU A 411 29.14 -6.12 -22.80
CA LEU A 411 29.83 -7.31 -22.29
C LEU A 411 28.96 -8.55 -22.47
N ALA A 412 27.74 -8.54 -21.93
CA ALA A 412 26.81 -9.66 -22.05
C ALA A 412 26.54 -10.03 -23.52
N LYS A 413 26.24 -9.05 -24.37
CA LYS A 413 25.99 -9.25 -25.82
C LYS A 413 27.20 -9.85 -26.55
N SER A 414 28.43 -9.47 -26.21
CA SER A 414 29.64 -10.01 -26.85
C SER A 414 29.92 -11.47 -26.49
N THR A 415 29.39 -11.95 -25.36
CA THR A 415 29.64 -13.29 -24.83
C THR A 415 28.53 -14.31 -25.11
N THR A 416 27.31 -13.83 -25.39
CA THR A 416 26.14 -14.69 -25.52
C THR A 416 26.15 -15.51 -26.81
N ARG A 417 25.48 -16.66 -26.76
CA ARG A 417 25.16 -17.51 -27.92
C ARG A 417 23.68 -17.48 -28.30
N PHE A 418 22.86 -16.88 -27.44
CA PHE A 418 21.44 -16.67 -27.68
C PHE A 418 21.10 -15.21 -27.40
N PHE A 419 20.58 -14.51 -28.40
CA PHE A 419 20.26 -13.09 -28.31
C PHE A 419 18.86 -12.81 -28.86
N VAL A 420 18.08 -12.02 -28.12
CA VAL A 420 16.79 -11.50 -28.56
C VAL A 420 16.84 -9.98 -28.55
N GLU A 421 16.54 -9.37 -29.69
CA GLU A 421 16.35 -7.93 -29.85
C GLU A 421 14.85 -7.65 -30.06
N GLY A 422 14.11 -7.63 -28.96
CA GLY A 422 12.65 -7.57 -28.94
C GLY A 422 12.08 -7.92 -27.57
N ASN A 423 10.79 -7.63 -27.38
CA ASN A 423 10.05 -8.01 -26.18
C ASN A 423 9.68 -9.50 -26.23
N VAL A 424 9.51 -10.10 -25.05
CA VAL A 424 9.02 -11.48 -24.91
C VAL A 424 7.76 -11.48 -24.06
N VAL A 425 6.64 -11.93 -24.64
CA VAL A 425 5.36 -12.02 -23.95
C VAL A 425 4.85 -13.46 -23.99
N THR A 426 4.63 -14.05 -22.83
CA THR A 426 4.08 -15.40 -22.70
C THR A 426 2.78 -15.37 -21.91
N ARG A 427 1.67 -15.76 -22.54
CA ARG A 427 0.34 -15.81 -21.93
C ARG A 427 -0.12 -17.26 -21.80
N LEU A 428 -0.27 -17.70 -20.56
CA LEU A 428 -0.83 -19.01 -20.23
C LEU A 428 -2.30 -18.82 -19.86
N LEU A 429 -3.19 -19.15 -20.78
CA LEU A 429 -4.63 -18.88 -20.64
C LEU A 429 -5.28 -19.78 -19.57
N GLY A 430 -4.78 -21.00 -19.41
CA GLY A 430 -5.29 -21.99 -18.45
C GLY A 430 -4.75 -23.40 -18.67
N GLY A 431 -5.10 -24.30 -17.76
CA GLY A 431 -4.77 -25.74 -17.86
C GLY A 431 -3.50 -26.15 -17.12
N CYS A 432 -3.03 -27.37 -17.42
CA CYS A 432 -1.86 -27.98 -16.79
C CYS A 432 -0.56 -27.62 -17.54
N VAL A 433 0.24 -26.71 -16.97
CA VAL A 433 1.39 -26.10 -17.67
C VAL A 433 2.76 -26.51 -17.12
N SER A 434 2.80 -27.23 -16.00
CA SER A 434 4.02 -27.59 -15.30
C SER A 434 3.93 -29.00 -14.70
N GLY A 435 5.05 -29.72 -14.66
CA GLY A 435 5.17 -31.00 -13.96
C GLY A 435 5.12 -30.90 -12.43
N GLY A 436 5.31 -29.71 -11.83
CA GLY A 436 5.21 -29.50 -10.38
C GLY A 436 6.38 -28.75 -9.74
N ARG A 437 6.89 -29.27 -8.61
CA ARG A 437 7.84 -28.53 -7.75
C ARG A 437 9.30 -28.55 -8.20
N ASN A 438 9.70 -29.55 -8.99
CA ASN A 438 11.11 -29.70 -9.34
C ASN A 438 11.54 -28.61 -10.33
N VAL A 439 12.84 -28.31 -10.37
CA VAL A 439 13.37 -27.15 -11.11
C VAL A 439 13.26 -27.30 -12.62
N GLU A 440 13.33 -28.54 -13.11
CA GLU A 440 13.06 -28.89 -14.50
C GLU A 440 11.62 -28.60 -14.93
N ASN A 441 10.68 -28.37 -13.99
CA ASN A 441 9.27 -28.11 -14.27
C ASN A 441 8.86 -26.63 -14.12
N ASN A 442 9.82 -25.72 -13.96
CA ASN A 442 9.51 -24.29 -13.79
C ASN A 442 8.91 -23.67 -15.06
N VAL A 443 8.17 -22.58 -14.89
CA VAL A 443 7.66 -21.77 -16.01
C VAL A 443 8.39 -20.42 -16.02
N CYS A 444 9.01 -20.07 -17.14
CA CYS A 444 9.81 -18.86 -17.31
C CYS A 444 9.27 -17.98 -18.44
N GLY A 445 9.12 -16.67 -18.22
CA GLY A 445 8.67 -15.76 -19.28
C GLY A 445 9.73 -15.49 -20.35
N ALA A 446 11.01 -15.48 -19.99
CA ALA A 446 12.15 -15.44 -20.91
C ALA A 446 12.71 -16.84 -21.18
N GLY A 447 13.32 -17.49 -20.18
CA GLY A 447 14.04 -18.74 -20.43
C GLY A 447 15.27 -18.90 -19.54
N VAL A 448 16.15 -19.84 -19.88
CA VAL A 448 17.21 -20.28 -18.94
C VAL A 448 18.51 -19.50 -19.05
N ALA A 449 18.85 -19.02 -20.25
CA ALA A 449 20.12 -18.33 -20.51
C ALA A 449 20.02 -17.43 -21.75
N GLY A 450 21.05 -16.60 -21.93
CA GLY A 450 21.20 -15.69 -23.06
C GLY A 450 20.93 -14.24 -22.69
N VAL A 451 20.83 -13.40 -23.72
CA VAL A 451 20.64 -11.95 -23.57
C VAL A 451 19.33 -11.54 -24.23
N ILE A 452 18.50 -10.81 -23.51
CA ILE A 452 17.28 -10.18 -24.04
C ILE A 452 17.44 -8.67 -23.94
N ASN A 453 17.31 -7.99 -25.09
CA ASN A 453 17.22 -6.55 -25.17
C ASN A 453 15.77 -6.15 -25.47
N GLY A 454 14.97 -6.05 -24.41
CA GLY A 454 13.53 -5.85 -24.48
C GLY A 454 12.84 -6.20 -23.16
N ASN A 455 11.55 -5.89 -23.05
CA ASN A 455 10.76 -6.22 -21.86
C ASN A 455 10.31 -7.69 -21.89
N VAL A 456 10.15 -8.29 -20.72
CA VAL A 456 9.67 -9.66 -20.55
C VAL A 456 8.40 -9.68 -19.71
N GLN A 457 7.34 -10.29 -20.21
CA GLN A 457 6.07 -10.40 -19.51
C GLN A 457 5.56 -11.85 -19.48
N LEU A 458 5.16 -12.30 -18.30
CA LEU A 458 4.51 -13.60 -18.10
C LEU A 458 3.13 -13.40 -17.47
N GLU A 459 2.09 -13.83 -18.17
CA GLU A 459 0.70 -13.72 -17.70
C GLU A 459 0.10 -15.11 -17.46
N LEU A 460 -0.51 -15.31 -16.28
CA LEU A 460 -1.03 -16.60 -15.84
C LEU A 460 -2.53 -16.55 -15.53
N GLY A 461 -3.31 -17.31 -16.29
CA GLY A 461 -4.69 -17.65 -16.02
C GLY A 461 -5.73 -16.63 -16.49
N GLN A 462 -5.54 -16.04 -17.67
CA GLN A 462 -6.52 -15.07 -18.18
C GLN A 462 -7.92 -15.66 -18.35
N GLU A 463 -8.03 -16.93 -18.75
CA GLU A 463 -9.32 -17.62 -19.00
C GLU A 463 -9.71 -18.54 -17.84
N THR A 464 -8.82 -19.45 -17.44
CA THR A 464 -9.06 -20.41 -16.34
C THR A 464 -7.80 -20.61 -15.50
N LEU A 465 -7.93 -21.30 -14.36
CA LEU A 465 -6.79 -21.60 -13.48
C LEU A 465 -5.63 -22.26 -14.26
N VAL A 466 -4.43 -21.70 -14.07
CA VAL A 466 -3.17 -22.33 -14.46
C VAL A 466 -2.62 -23.14 -13.28
N TYR A 467 -2.31 -24.42 -13.51
CA TYR A 467 -1.93 -25.34 -12.44
C TYR A 467 -0.88 -26.38 -12.88
N SER A 468 -0.36 -27.14 -11.91
CA SER A 468 0.63 -28.20 -12.15
C SER A 468 0.00 -29.58 -12.29
N LYS A 469 0.70 -30.51 -12.92
CA LYS A 469 0.32 -31.93 -13.02
C LYS A 469 0.04 -32.54 -11.66
N ARG A 470 0.81 -32.17 -10.62
CA ARG A 470 0.58 -32.65 -9.24
C ARG A 470 -0.80 -32.29 -8.72
N TRP A 471 -1.23 -31.05 -8.94
CA TRP A 471 -2.59 -30.62 -8.60
C TRP A 471 -3.62 -31.32 -9.47
N GLY A 472 -3.38 -31.42 -10.78
CA GLY A 472 -4.30 -32.08 -11.71
C GLY A 472 -4.59 -33.53 -11.35
N ILE A 473 -3.55 -34.31 -11.02
CA ILE A 473 -3.69 -35.71 -10.59
C ILE A 473 -4.42 -35.79 -9.25
N TYR A 474 -4.01 -35.00 -8.26
CA TYR A 474 -4.67 -34.98 -6.95
C TYR A 474 -6.15 -34.62 -7.05
N ALA A 475 -6.50 -33.59 -7.83
CA ALA A 475 -7.87 -33.19 -8.07
C ALA A 475 -8.68 -34.32 -8.72
N GLN A 476 -8.12 -35.03 -9.71
CA GLN A 476 -8.76 -36.19 -10.33
C GLN A 476 -8.99 -37.33 -9.32
N GLU A 477 -7.97 -37.68 -8.51
CA GLU A 477 -8.06 -38.72 -7.48
C GLU A 477 -9.15 -38.41 -6.43
N MET A 478 -9.34 -37.13 -6.11
CA MET A 478 -10.31 -36.65 -5.14
C MET A 478 -11.68 -36.30 -5.73
N GLY A 479 -11.89 -36.46 -7.04
CA GLY A 479 -13.14 -36.10 -7.72
C GLY A 479 -13.43 -34.59 -7.75
N LEU A 480 -12.39 -33.76 -7.74
CA LEU A 480 -12.45 -32.30 -7.81
C LEU A 480 -12.23 -31.80 -9.24
N GLU A 481 -12.79 -30.63 -9.55
CA GLU A 481 -12.51 -29.91 -10.79
C GLU A 481 -11.11 -29.27 -10.72
N PRO A 482 -10.12 -29.69 -11.54
CA PRO A 482 -8.74 -29.20 -11.42
C PRO A 482 -8.60 -27.71 -11.74
N THR A 483 -9.58 -27.11 -12.42
CA THR A 483 -9.61 -25.68 -12.74
C THR A 483 -10.18 -24.81 -11.62
N LYS A 484 -10.56 -25.39 -10.47
CA LYS A 484 -11.10 -24.68 -9.30
C LYS A 484 -10.30 -25.01 -8.05
N LEU A 485 -9.93 -23.98 -7.30
CA LEU A 485 -9.22 -24.13 -6.03
C LEU A 485 -10.17 -24.42 -4.87
N THR A 486 -9.73 -25.22 -3.91
CA THR A 486 -10.42 -25.43 -2.62
C THR A 486 -9.93 -24.40 -1.59
N ASN A 487 -10.57 -24.36 -0.42
CA ASN A 487 -10.23 -23.39 0.64
C ASN A 487 -9.06 -23.83 1.55
N GLU A 488 -8.33 -24.89 1.19
CA GLU A 488 -7.22 -25.42 1.98
C GLU A 488 -6.07 -24.40 2.15
N ARG A 489 -5.37 -24.45 3.30
CA ARG A 489 -4.34 -23.45 3.65
C ARG A 489 -3.04 -23.58 2.86
N ASN A 490 -2.65 -24.78 2.43
CA ASN A 490 -1.29 -25.08 1.94
C ASN A 490 -1.29 -25.69 0.53
N LEU A 491 -2.27 -25.36 -0.32
CA LEU A 491 -2.33 -25.90 -1.68
C LEU A 491 -1.14 -25.46 -2.53
N GLY A 492 -0.76 -24.19 -2.44
CA GLY A 492 0.36 -23.60 -3.19
C GLY A 492 1.67 -24.30 -2.82
N ALA A 493 1.93 -24.42 -1.52
CA ALA A 493 3.06 -25.19 -1.02
C ALA A 493 2.97 -26.63 -1.51
N SER A 494 1.84 -27.31 -1.34
CA SER A 494 1.67 -28.75 -1.56
C SER A 494 1.79 -29.16 -3.04
N TYR A 495 1.07 -28.45 -3.91
CA TYR A 495 0.81 -28.85 -5.30
C TYR A 495 1.16 -27.76 -6.32
N GLY A 496 1.52 -26.54 -5.91
CA GLY A 496 1.93 -25.48 -6.82
C GLY A 496 3.27 -25.75 -7.51
N PHE A 497 3.49 -25.05 -8.63
CA PHE A 497 4.77 -25.01 -9.34
C PHE A 497 5.48 -23.66 -9.12
N SER A 498 6.75 -23.55 -9.51
CA SER A 498 7.48 -22.28 -9.40
C SER A 498 7.59 -21.56 -10.74
N THR A 499 7.52 -20.24 -10.71
CA THR A 499 7.54 -19.42 -11.92
C THR A 499 8.32 -18.12 -11.75
N SER A 500 8.86 -17.60 -12.85
CA SER A 500 9.63 -16.37 -12.91
C SER A 500 9.29 -15.61 -14.20
N ALA A 501 9.05 -14.29 -14.10
CA ALA A 501 8.82 -13.46 -15.29
C ALA A 501 10.06 -13.45 -16.20
N GLY A 502 11.25 -13.28 -15.63
CA GLY A 502 12.50 -13.45 -16.37
C GLY A 502 12.77 -14.93 -16.62
N GLY A 503 13.68 -15.54 -15.86
CA GLY A 503 13.90 -16.98 -15.95
C GLY A 503 15.14 -17.44 -15.21
N GLY A 504 16.01 -18.21 -15.83
CA GLY A 504 17.22 -18.75 -15.22
C GLY A 504 17.01 -20.06 -14.45
N GLU A 505 18.00 -20.45 -13.66
CA GLU A 505 18.00 -21.71 -12.92
C GLU A 505 17.95 -21.52 -11.41
N ASN A 506 16.91 -22.05 -10.76
CA ASN A 506 16.69 -21.88 -9.32
C ASN A 506 17.69 -22.66 -8.45
N GLN A 507 18.51 -23.56 -9.01
CA GLN A 507 19.54 -24.31 -8.27
C GLN A 507 20.91 -23.64 -8.26
N GLN A 508 21.12 -22.59 -9.05
CA GLN A 508 22.37 -21.86 -9.13
C GLN A 508 22.15 -20.40 -8.71
N PRO A 509 22.00 -20.12 -7.39
CA PRO A 509 21.95 -18.77 -6.89
C PRO A 509 23.15 -17.98 -7.41
N TRP A 510 22.87 -16.77 -7.87
CA TRP A 510 23.84 -15.83 -8.43
C TRP A 510 24.51 -16.31 -9.72
N GLY A 511 23.93 -17.32 -10.37
CA GLY A 511 24.25 -17.64 -11.76
C GLY A 511 24.14 -16.39 -12.64
N ASN A 512 25.04 -16.24 -13.60
CA ASN A 512 25.15 -15.05 -14.47
C ASN A 512 24.93 -15.39 -15.95
N THR A 513 24.13 -16.42 -16.24
CA THR A 513 23.89 -16.94 -17.59
C THR A 513 22.75 -16.27 -18.33
N LEU A 514 21.97 -15.43 -17.63
CA LEU A 514 20.84 -14.69 -18.18
C LEU A 514 21.06 -13.19 -17.93
N TYR A 515 20.85 -12.38 -18.97
CA TYR A 515 20.90 -10.93 -18.89
C TYR A 515 19.65 -10.35 -19.58
N ILE A 516 18.88 -9.54 -18.86
CA ILE A 516 17.70 -8.85 -19.39
C ILE A 516 17.96 -7.35 -19.32
N ASN A 517 18.02 -6.70 -20.48
CA ASN A 517 18.02 -5.25 -20.62
C ASN A 517 16.59 -4.77 -20.89
N GLY A 518 15.81 -4.58 -19.82
CA GLY A 518 14.39 -4.28 -19.91
C GLY A 518 13.63 -4.63 -18.63
N LYS A 519 12.33 -4.30 -18.59
CA LYS A 519 11.46 -4.60 -17.44
C LYS A 519 11.04 -6.06 -17.44
N THR A 520 10.78 -6.62 -16.26
CA THR A 520 10.19 -7.95 -16.09
C THR A 520 8.87 -7.86 -15.31
N GLU A 521 7.78 -8.43 -15.83
CA GLU A 521 6.46 -8.40 -15.18
C GLU A 521 5.82 -9.79 -15.11
N LEU A 522 5.41 -10.19 -13.90
CA LEU A 522 4.58 -11.36 -13.65
C LEU A 522 3.15 -10.92 -13.31
N VAL A 523 2.17 -11.31 -14.12
CA VAL A 523 0.74 -11.05 -13.88
C VAL A 523 0.01 -12.35 -13.57
N ILE A 524 -0.45 -12.51 -12.33
CA ILE A 524 -1.19 -13.69 -11.88
C ILE A 524 -2.67 -13.34 -11.79
N LYS A 525 -3.40 -13.67 -12.86
CA LYS A 525 -4.86 -13.54 -12.93
C LYS A 525 -5.54 -14.63 -12.10
N GLN A 526 -5.10 -15.89 -12.25
CA GLN A 526 -5.51 -17.04 -11.43
C GLN A 526 -4.56 -18.23 -11.66
N ALA A 527 -3.72 -18.54 -10.67
CA ALA A 527 -2.81 -19.68 -10.73
C ALA A 527 -2.65 -20.37 -9.37
N LEU A 528 -2.16 -21.61 -9.39
CA LEU A 528 -1.73 -22.34 -8.21
C LEU A 528 -0.19 -22.45 -8.19
N LEU A 529 0.45 -21.66 -7.35
CA LEU A 529 1.90 -21.46 -7.36
C LEU A 529 2.53 -21.82 -6.02
N ASN A 530 3.70 -22.44 -6.07
CA ASN A 530 4.57 -22.57 -4.92
C ASN A 530 5.35 -21.26 -4.73
N TYR A 531 6.19 -20.90 -5.72
CA TYR A 531 6.93 -19.65 -5.71
C TYR A 531 6.68 -18.83 -6.97
N ALA A 532 6.46 -17.53 -6.79
CA ALA A 532 6.22 -16.58 -7.88
C ALA A 532 7.24 -15.43 -7.81
N TYR A 533 8.01 -15.23 -8.88
CA TYR A 533 9.06 -14.20 -8.95
C TYR A 533 8.80 -13.23 -10.10
N GLY A 534 8.73 -11.93 -9.79
CA GLY A 534 8.61 -10.87 -10.80
C GLY A 534 9.93 -10.57 -11.52
N GLY A 535 11.06 -10.98 -10.95
CA GLY A 535 12.39 -11.00 -11.57
C GLY A 535 12.77 -12.38 -12.10
N SER A 536 14.04 -12.76 -11.94
CA SER A 536 14.61 -14.04 -12.38
C SER A 536 14.99 -14.96 -11.22
N PHE A 537 15.10 -16.27 -11.47
CA PHE A 537 15.71 -17.22 -10.56
C PHE A 537 17.19 -16.90 -10.32
N ASN A 538 17.92 -16.53 -11.37
CA ASN A 538 19.29 -16.01 -11.34
C ASN A 538 19.52 -15.07 -12.55
N GLY A 539 20.72 -14.51 -12.69
CA GLY A 539 21.09 -13.61 -13.79
C GLY A 539 21.21 -12.15 -13.38
N ILE A 540 21.16 -11.28 -14.40
CA ILE A 540 21.24 -9.82 -14.28
C ILE A 540 20.01 -9.20 -14.95
N ILE A 541 19.40 -8.21 -14.28
CA ILE A 541 18.30 -7.44 -14.83
C ILE A 541 18.66 -5.95 -14.75
N GLU A 542 18.62 -5.26 -15.89
CA GLU A 542 18.67 -3.80 -16.01
C GLU A 542 17.25 -3.30 -16.28
N GLY A 543 16.48 -3.02 -15.23
CA GLY A 543 15.09 -2.62 -15.35
C GLY A 543 14.24 -2.90 -14.12
N THR A 544 13.00 -2.40 -14.15
CA THR A 544 12.03 -2.63 -13.07
C THR A 544 11.50 -4.07 -13.11
N CYS A 545 11.46 -4.73 -11.96
CA CYS A 545 10.78 -6.01 -11.77
C CYS A 545 9.41 -5.79 -11.11
N SER A 546 8.39 -6.56 -11.50
CA SER A 546 7.08 -6.46 -10.86
C SER A 546 6.29 -7.76 -10.84
N SER A 547 5.52 -7.95 -9.77
CA SER A 547 4.53 -9.02 -9.63
C SER A 547 3.15 -8.46 -9.27
N ARG A 548 2.09 -8.96 -9.91
CA ARG A 548 0.69 -8.65 -9.58
C ARG A 548 -0.11 -9.92 -9.30
N LEU A 549 -0.80 -9.98 -8.15
CA LEU A 549 -1.70 -11.07 -7.78
C LEU A 549 -3.15 -10.58 -7.69
N GLU A 550 -4.01 -11.15 -8.54
CA GLU A 550 -5.45 -10.81 -8.58
C GLU A 550 -6.33 -11.93 -8.00
N LYS A 551 -6.05 -13.19 -8.35
CA LYS A 551 -6.73 -14.39 -7.79
C LYS A 551 -5.78 -15.58 -7.77
N GLY A 552 -6.26 -16.69 -7.22
CA GLY A 552 -5.48 -17.92 -7.09
C GLY A 552 -4.86 -18.07 -5.70
N GLN A 553 -3.88 -18.96 -5.60
CA GLN A 553 -3.20 -19.27 -4.36
C GLN A 553 -1.70 -19.44 -4.61
N VAL A 554 -0.90 -18.69 -3.87
CA VAL A 554 0.55 -18.69 -3.97
C VAL A 554 1.17 -18.95 -2.60
N SER A 555 2.16 -19.83 -2.54
CA SER A 555 2.85 -20.05 -1.26
C SER A 555 3.70 -18.85 -0.88
N ALA A 556 4.57 -18.41 -1.79
CA ALA A 556 5.34 -17.18 -1.62
C ALA A 556 5.47 -16.38 -2.93
N ILE A 557 5.29 -15.06 -2.84
CA ILE A 557 5.34 -14.14 -3.98
C ILE A 557 6.37 -13.04 -3.75
N PHE A 558 7.14 -12.76 -4.79
CA PHE A 558 8.26 -11.84 -4.82
C PHE A 558 8.11 -10.86 -5.97
N GLY A 559 8.31 -9.57 -5.74
CA GLY A 559 8.42 -8.58 -6.83
C GLY A 559 9.74 -8.70 -7.61
N ALA A 560 10.81 -9.10 -6.94
CA ALA A 560 12.14 -9.27 -7.53
C ALA A 560 12.46 -10.75 -7.81
N GLY A 561 13.75 -11.14 -7.75
CA GLY A 561 14.24 -12.47 -8.08
C GLY A 561 14.29 -13.46 -6.92
N SER A 562 14.63 -14.71 -7.28
CA SER A 562 15.00 -15.74 -6.30
C SER A 562 16.45 -15.53 -5.85
N GLY A 563 17.40 -15.52 -6.78
CA GLY A 563 18.84 -15.38 -6.50
C GLY A 563 19.59 -14.73 -7.65
N CYS A 564 19.09 -13.61 -8.19
CA CYS A 564 19.80 -12.80 -9.16
C CYS A 564 21.17 -12.35 -8.64
N TYR A 565 22.16 -12.28 -9.53
CA TYR A 565 23.44 -11.69 -9.19
C TYR A 565 23.30 -10.17 -9.00
N ARG A 566 22.60 -9.50 -9.93
CA ARG A 566 22.31 -8.07 -9.84
C ARG A 566 20.94 -7.74 -10.38
N ILE A 567 20.24 -6.85 -9.71
CA ILE A 567 19.09 -6.12 -10.26
C ILE A 567 19.41 -4.64 -10.18
N TYR A 568 19.48 -3.98 -11.32
CA TYR A 568 19.63 -2.54 -11.46
C TYR A 568 18.28 -1.96 -11.86
N GLY A 569 17.44 -1.65 -10.87
CA GLY A 569 16.09 -1.16 -11.07
C GLY A 569 15.17 -1.36 -9.88
N ASN A 570 14.00 -0.74 -9.94
CA ASN A 570 13.00 -0.80 -8.88
C ASN A 570 12.31 -2.16 -8.84
N SER A 571 11.73 -2.53 -7.70
CA SER A 571 10.92 -3.74 -7.56
C SER A 571 9.54 -3.46 -6.99
N ARG A 572 8.50 -4.09 -7.55
CA ARG A 572 7.10 -3.83 -7.20
C ARG A 572 6.31 -5.10 -6.93
N LEU A 573 5.49 -5.09 -5.89
CA LEU A 573 4.48 -6.12 -5.63
C LEU A 573 3.12 -5.46 -5.46
N GLU A 574 2.13 -5.95 -6.20
CA GLU A 574 0.73 -5.53 -6.07
C GLU A 574 -0.15 -6.75 -5.78
N ILE A 575 -0.96 -6.69 -4.73
CA ILE A 575 -1.92 -7.74 -4.38
C ILE A 575 -3.30 -7.10 -4.25
N THR A 576 -4.21 -7.47 -5.14
CA THR A 576 -5.60 -7.02 -5.15
C THR A 576 -6.57 -8.13 -4.72
N GLY A 577 -6.12 -9.38 -4.72
CA GLY A 577 -6.90 -10.54 -4.30
C GLY A 577 -6.07 -11.82 -4.21
N GLY A 578 -6.74 -12.98 -4.17
CA GLY A 578 -6.09 -14.29 -4.01
C GLY A 578 -5.67 -14.60 -2.56
N LYS A 579 -4.90 -15.69 -2.39
CA LYS A 579 -4.40 -16.17 -1.10
C LYS A 579 -2.87 -16.32 -1.12
N VAL A 580 -2.20 -15.78 -0.11
CA VAL A 580 -0.75 -15.95 0.12
C VAL A 580 -0.52 -16.75 1.38
N GLU A 581 0.22 -17.86 1.29
CA GLU A 581 0.34 -18.81 2.41
C GLU A 581 1.47 -18.47 3.38
N ASN A 582 2.66 -18.15 2.86
CA ASN A 582 3.89 -18.02 3.65
C ASN A 582 4.48 -16.61 3.58
N TYR A 583 4.70 -16.05 2.39
CA TYR A 583 5.38 -14.75 2.26
C TYR A 583 4.89 -13.91 1.07
N ALA A 584 4.72 -12.61 1.29
CA ALA A 584 4.54 -11.61 0.24
C ALA A 584 5.57 -10.49 0.41
N VAL A 585 6.50 -10.38 -0.54
CA VAL A 585 7.56 -9.36 -0.48
C VAL A 585 7.77 -8.72 -1.85
N ALA A 586 7.96 -7.40 -1.90
CA ALA A 586 8.30 -6.74 -3.17
C ALA A 586 9.76 -6.94 -3.57
N GLY A 587 10.65 -7.16 -2.61
CA GLY A 587 12.06 -7.48 -2.82
C GLY A 587 12.26 -8.93 -3.25
N SER A 588 13.41 -9.50 -2.87
CA SER A 588 13.86 -10.79 -3.35
C SER A 588 13.84 -11.88 -2.29
N ASN A 589 14.00 -13.12 -2.73
CA ASN A 589 14.26 -14.22 -1.80
C ASN A 589 15.71 -14.16 -1.27
N GLN A 590 16.70 -14.10 -2.16
CA GLN A 590 18.14 -14.13 -1.83
C GLN A 590 19.02 -13.55 -2.95
N ASP A 591 18.52 -12.56 -3.70
CA ASP A 591 19.34 -11.88 -4.71
C ASP A 591 20.59 -11.31 -4.05
N ARG A 592 21.74 -11.34 -4.73
CA ARG A 592 22.98 -10.85 -4.13
C ARG A 592 22.89 -9.34 -3.87
N ARG A 593 22.40 -8.56 -4.85
CA ARG A 593 22.27 -7.11 -4.72
C ARG A 593 21.15 -6.57 -5.61
N LEU A 594 20.27 -5.76 -5.02
CA LEU A 594 19.22 -4.99 -5.69
C LEU A 594 19.51 -3.50 -5.51
N ILE A 595 19.57 -2.77 -6.62
CA ILE A 595 19.91 -1.34 -6.68
C ILE A 595 18.70 -0.62 -7.27
N GLY A 596 17.85 -0.07 -6.40
CA GLY A 596 16.57 0.54 -6.76
C GLY A 596 15.56 0.48 -5.62
N ASP A 597 14.48 1.25 -5.75
CA ASP A 597 13.43 1.34 -4.74
C ASP A 597 12.49 0.14 -4.77
N ILE A 598 11.98 -0.26 -3.61
CA ILE A 598 11.03 -1.37 -3.41
C ILE A 598 9.67 -0.81 -3.02
N GLN A 599 8.61 -1.24 -3.70
CA GLN A 599 7.24 -0.84 -3.38
C GLN A 599 6.30 -2.04 -3.28
N THR A 600 5.58 -2.15 -2.16
CA THR A 600 4.51 -3.12 -1.96
C THR A 600 3.16 -2.41 -1.83
N ARG A 601 2.14 -2.86 -2.56
CA ARG A 601 0.74 -2.39 -2.43
C ARG A 601 -0.20 -3.55 -2.25
N ILE A 602 -0.91 -3.60 -1.12
CA ILE A 602 -1.92 -4.62 -0.83
C ILE A 602 -3.26 -3.93 -0.59
N SER A 603 -4.22 -4.19 -1.48
CA SER A 603 -5.58 -3.63 -1.39
C SER A 603 -6.66 -4.69 -1.14
N GLY A 604 -6.31 -5.98 -1.24
CA GLY A 604 -7.22 -7.10 -1.00
C GLY A 604 -6.49 -8.45 -0.87
N GLY A 605 -7.25 -9.53 -0.75
CA GLY A 605 -6.74 -10.91 -0.61
C GLY A 605 -6.65 -11.43 0.83
N GLU A 606 -6.29 -12.70 0.98
CA GLU A 606 -6.07 -13.38 2.27
C GLU A 606 -4.57 -13.69 2.44
N ILE A 607 -3.95 -13.08 3.44
CA ILE A 607 -2.53 -13.25 3.76
C ILE A 607 -2.42 -14.09 5.04
N LEU A 608 -1.97 -15.33 4.89
CA LEU A 608 -1.77 -16.27 5.99
C LEU A 608 -0.38 -16.17 6.63
N GLY A 609 0.58 -15.71 5.83
CA GLY A 609 1.98 -15.59 6.21
C GLY A 609 2.41 -14.14 6.46
N SER A 610 3.69 -13.87 6.21
CA SER A 610 4.29 -12.56 6.50
C SER A 610 4.41 -11.66 5.26
N VAL A 611 4.24 -10.37 5.46
CA VAL A 611 4.54 -9.28 4.52
C VAL A 611 5.81 -8.59 4.96
N ALA A 612 6.75 -8.40 4.05
CA ALA A 612 8.00 -7.70 4.29
C ALA A 612 8.48 -6.95 3.05
N ALA A 613 9.48 -6.08 3.21
CA ALA A 613 10.14 -5.44 2.08
C ALA A 613 10.83 -6.48 1.19
N SER A 614 11.57 -7.39 1.81
CA SER A 614 12.33 -8.45 1.16
C SER A 614 12.45 -9.62 2.13
N TYR A 615 12.72 -10.82 1.63
CA TYR A 615 12.82 -12.00 2.49
C TYR A 615 14.23 -12.15 3.05
N GLY A 616 15.24 -12.30 2.19
CA GLY A 616 16.64 -12.37 2.59
C GLY A 616 17.04 -13.71 3.24
N LEU A 617 16.99 -14.81 2.49
CA LEU A 617 17.36 -16.15 2.96
C LEU A 617 18.86 -16.26 3.34
N ARG A 618 19.71 -15.33 2.90
CA ARG A 618 21.16 -15.32 3.15
C ARG A 618 21.63 -13.98 3.68
N SER A 619 22.63 -14.00 4.57
CA SER A 619 23.14 -12.78 5.22
C SER A 619 23.78 -11.78 4.27
N ASN A 620 24.28 -12.23 3.13
CA ASN A 620 24.91 -11.39 2.10
C ASN A 620 23.92 -10.76 1.09
N HIS A 621 22.60 -10.88 1.33
CA HIS A 621 21.57 -10.17 0.57
C HIS A 621 21.66 -8.65 0.82
N MET A 622 21.71 -7.84 -0.24
CA MET A 622 21.85 -6.38 -0.13
C MET A 622 20.80 -5.65 -0.97
N ILE A 623 20.16 -4.63 -0.38
CA ILE A 623 19.24 -3.71 -1.04
C ILE A 623 19.78 -2.28 -0.87
N GLU A 624 19.89 -1.56 -1.97
CA GLU A 624 20.25 -0.15 -2.01
C GLU A 624 19.14 0.65 -2.69
N GLY A 625 18.27 1.22 -1.87
CA GLY A 625 17.08 1.93 -2.31
C GLY A 625 16.06 2.04 -1.19
N ASN A 626 15.10 2.92 -1.36
CA ASN A 626 14.04 3.15 -0.38
C ASN A 626 12.98 2.06 -0.46
N VAL A 627 12.28 1.84 0.65
CA VAL A 627 11.19 0.88 0.75
C VAL A 627 9.92 1.59 1.15
N GLU A 628 8.85 1.32 0.42
CA GLU A 628 7.49 1.74 0.74
C GLU A 628 6.54 0.54 0.72
N THR A 629 5.89 0.26 1.84
CA THR A 629 4.84 -0.76 1.94
C THR A 629 3.52 -0.11 2.33
N ILE A 630 2.52 -0.23 1.46
CA ILE A 630 1.18 0.32 1.65
C ILE A 630 0.18 -0.83 1.69
N ILE A 631 -0.51 -0.99 2.81
CA ILE A 631 -1.59 -1.96 3.01
C ILE A 631 -2.87 -1.16 3.23
N SER A 632 -3.79 -1.16 2.27
CA SER A 632 -5.06 -0.42 2.34
C SER A 632 -6.30 -1.32 2.53
N GLY A 633 -6.11 -2.65 2.50
CA GLY A 633 -7.17 -3.65 2.63
C GLY A 633 -6.62 -5.08 2.69
N GLY A 634 -7.51 -6.07 2.73
CA GLY A 634 -7.18 -7.49 2.82
C GLY A 634 -7.27 -8.06 4.24
N LYS A 635 -7.18 -9.39 4.35
CA LYS A 635 -7.33 -10.14 5.59
C LYS A 635 -6.02 -10.81 6.00
N PHE A 636 -5.52 -10.46 7.17
CA PHE A 636 -4.26 -10.93 7.72
C PHE A 636 -4.52 -11.93 8.85
N SER A 637 -4.06 -13.17 8.68
CA SER A 637 -4.21 -14.21 9.69
C SER A 637 -2.98 -14.31 10.58
N LYS A 638 -3.18 -14.71 11.83
CA LYS A 638 -2.08 -15.06 12.74
C LYS A 638 -1.42 -16.35 12.29
N SER A 639 -0.10 -16.30 12.12
CA SER A 639 0.79 -17.43 11.85
C SER A 639 1.62 -17.77 13.10
N ASN A 640 2.57 -18.71 12.98
CA ASN A 640 3.53 -19.01 14.05
C ASN A 640 4.66 -17.97 14.16
N GLU A 641 4.76 -17.04 13.20
CA GLU A 641 5.78 -15.99 13.23
C GLU A 641 5.44 -14.95 14.31
N ALA A 642 6.46 -14.40 14.95
CA ALA A 642 6.25 -13.33 15.94
C ALA A 642 5.90 -11.98 15.28
N THR A 643 6.20 -11.81 13.99
CA THR A 643 5.90 -10.60 13.22
C THR A 643 5.36 -11.00 11.85
N GLN A 644 4.15 -10.55 11.53
CA GLN A 644 3.47 -10.82 10.27
C GLN A 644 3.58 -9.67 9.30
N ILE A 645 3.65 -8.42 9.76
CA ILE A 645 3.78 -7.26 8.87
C ILE A 645 5.04 -6.52 9.26
N MET A 646 5.96 -6.34 8.32
CA MET A 646 7.19 -5.60 8.57
C MET A 646 7.61 -4.69 7.41
N GLY A 647 8.18 -3.54 7.73
CA GLY A 647 8.69 -2.59 6.73
C GLY A 647 10.10 -2.92 6.23
N GLY A 648 10.86 -3.75 6.96
CA GLY A 648 12.23 -4.15 6.63
C GLY A 648 12.36 -5.56 6.02
N ILE A 649 13.55 -6.15 6.17
CA ILE A 649 13.86 -7.51 5.70
C ILE A 649 13.37 -8.55 6.72
N ALA A 650 12.75 -9.64 6.25
CA ALA A 650 12.18 -10.67 7.11
C ALA A 650 13.20 -11.58 7.80
N LYS A 651 14.33 -11.90 7.16
CA LYS A 651 15.32 -12.86 7.67
C LYS A 651 16.70 -12.23 7.84
N HIS A 652 17.49 -12.15 6.77
CA HIS A 652 18.89 -11.72 6.80
C HIS A 652 19.21 -10.77 5.65
N GLY A 653 20.25 -9.96 5.79
CA GLY A 653 20.72 -9.04 4.75
C GLY A 653 20.85 -7.62 5.25
N LEU A 654 21.13 -6.71 4.31
CA LEU A 654 21.23 -5.27 4.55
C LEU A 654 20.26 -4.50 3.65
N LEU A 655 19.39 -3.70 4.26
CA LEU A 655 18.60 -2.69 3.56
C LEU A 655 19.21 -1.31 3.82
N ASN A 656 19.77 -0.69 2.79
CA ASN A 656 20.37 0.65 2.84
C ASN A 656 19.48 1.69 2.15
N GLY A 657 18.49 2.21 2.87
CA GLY A 657 17.51 3.17 2.37
C GLY A 657 16.48 3.59 3.42
N ASN A 658 15.60 4.52 3.07
CA ASN A 658 14.47 4.90 3.91
C ASN A 658 13.43 3.76 3.96
N VAL A 659 12.72 3.63 5.07
CA VAL A 659 11.63 2.64 5.23
C VAL A 659 10.35 3.35 5.62
N ALA A 660 9.30 3.13 4.83
CA ALA A 660 7.94 3.58 5.12
C ALA A 660 6.98 2.38 5.11
N LEU A 661 6.28 2.17 6.22
CA LEU A 661 5.18 1.20 6.33
C LEU A 661 3.89 1.92 6.70
N THR A 662 2.89 1.83 5.82
CA THR A 662 1.57 2.43 6.01
C THR A 662 0.50 1.35 5.96
N VAL A 663 -0.24 1.20 7.06
CA VAL A 663 -1.40 0.32 7.20
C VAL A 663 -2.64 1.20 7.34
N THR A 664 -3.56 1.14 6.37
CA THR A 664 -4.71 2.04 6.31
C THR A 664 -5.98 1.38 5.76
N GLY A 665 -7.08 2.12 5.71
CA GLY A 665 -8.31 1.70 5.08
C GLY A 665 -9.01 0.55 5.80
N ALA A 666 -9.60 -0.37 5.03
CA ALA A 666 -10.41 -1.47 5.53
C ALA A 666 -9.60 -2.77 5.69
N VAL A 667 -8.52 -2.70 6.48
CA VAL A 667 -7.66 -3.85 6.77
C VAL A 667 -8.23 -4.70 7.90
N GLU A 668 -8.34 -6.02 7.69
CA GLU A 668 -8.76 -6.98 8.71
C GLU A 668 -7.53 -7.64 9.36
N LEU A 669 -7.25 -7.29 10.61
CA LEU A 669 -6.13 -7.82 11.39
C LEU A 669 -6.63 -8.87 12.39
N ALA A 670 -6.15 -10.12 12.27
CA ALA A 670 -6.41 -11.16 13.26
C ALA A 670 -5.87 -10.79 14.65
N ALA A 671 -6.49 -11.37 15.69
CA ALA A 671 -6.09 -11.12 17.06
C ALA A 671 -4.66 -11.59 17.35
N GLY A 672 -3.88 -10.77 18.07
CA GLY A 672 -2.53 -11.11 18.49
C GLY A 672 -1.47 -11.09 17.38
N LEU A 673 -1.71 -10.32 16.30
CA LEU A 673 -0.74 -10.09 15.22
C LEU A 673 0.38 -9.16 15.67
N GLY A 674 1.61 -9.44 15.23
CA GLY A 674 2.77 -8.58 15.41
C GLY A 674 3.08 -7.75 14.16
N ILE A 675 3.25 -6.44 14.34
CA ILE A 675 3.65 -5.48 13.31
C ILE A 675 4.95 -4.80 13.74
N SER A 676 5.91 -4.69 12.82
CA SER A 676 7.17 -3.97 13.06
C SER A 676 7.47 -3.00 11.93
N ALA A 677 7.78 -1.74 12.25
CA ALA A 677 8.10 -0.77 11.22
C ALA A 677 9.44 -1.07 10.52
N ALA A 678 10.41 -1.65 11.25
CA ALA A 678 11.72 -2.05 10.76
C ALA A 678 11.82 -3.58 10.62
N ARG A 679 12.70 -4.18 11.43
CA ARG A 679 13.04 -5.60 11.46
C ARG A 679 12.05 -6.37 12.32
N PRO A 680 11.83 -7.66 12.05
CA PRO A 680 10.95 -8.49 12.87
C PRO A 680 11.41 -8.58 14.32
N ARG A 681 10.50 -8.98 15.21
CA ARG A 681 10.81 -9.25 16.61
C ARG A 681 11.88 -10.34 16.73
N MET A 682 12.89 -10.10 17.57
CA MET A 682 14.08 -10.95 17.74
C MET A 682 14.88 -11.14 16.44
N ALA A 683 15.00 -10.08 15.63
CA ALA A 683 15.80 -10.13 14.41
C ALA A 683 17.25 -10.57 14.68
N GLU A 684 17.76 -11.47 13.84
CA GLU A 684 19.12 -11.98 13.95
C GLU A 684 20.19 -10.90 13.68
N ILE A 685 21.42 -11.14 14.13
CA ILE A 685 22.55 -10.21 13.95
C ILE A 685 22.94 -9.97 12.47
N THR A 686 22.44 -10.82 11.59
CA THR A 686 22.62 -10.75 10.14
C THR A 686 21.53 -9.93 9.46
N ASN A 687 20.51 -9.46 10.19
CA ASN A 687 19.46 -8.56 9.71
C ASN A 687 19.80 -7.10 10.05
N ARG A 688 20.26 -6.35 9.05
CA ARG A 688 20.82 -5.01 9.19
C ARG A 688 19.97 -4.01 8.40
N LEU A 689 19.79 -2.82 8.96
CA LEU A 689 18.96 -1.76 8.38
C LEU A 689 19.69 -0.41 8.46
N GLY A 690 19.67 0.36 7.38
CA GLY A 690 19.89 1.81 7.39
C GLY A 690 21.20 2.31 6.77
N GLY A 691 21.40 3.62 6.97
CA GLY A 691 22.58 4.44 6.72
C GLY A 691 22.41 5.79 7.46
N ILE A 692 23.48 6.56 7.64
CA ILE A 692 23.59 7.69 8.60
C ILE A 692 22.44 8.74 8.51
N ASP A 693 21.80 8.88 7.35
CA ASP A 693 20.73 9.87 7.09
C ASP A 693 19.40 9.24 6.66
N LYS A 694 19.18 7.94 6.92
CA LYS A 694 17.96 7.24 6.51
C LYS A 694 16.85 7.41 7.55
N GLN A 695 15.60 7.52 7.12
CA GLN A 695 14.45 7.69 8.02
C GLN A 695 13.62 6.40 8.06
N LEU A 696 12.99 6.18 9.21
CA LEU A 696 11.97 5.15 9.38
C LEU A 696 10.64 5.78 9.79
N ALA A 697 9.60 5.50 9.02
CA ALA A 697 8.24 5.95 9.27
C ALA A 697 7.25 4.79 9.31
N PHE A 698 6.38 4.80 10.31
CA PHE A 698 5.26 3.88 10.44
C PHE A 698 3.95 4.61 10.69
N GLU A 699 2.93 4.26 9.93
CA GLU A 699 1.58 4.75 10.11
C GLU A 699 0.58 3.59 10.15
N LEU A 700 -0.29 3.58 11.16
CA LEU A 700 -1.45 2.70 11.24
C LEU A 700 -2.73 3.52 11.44
N THR A 701 -3.54 3.65 10.39
CA THR A 701 -4.74 4.49 10.35
C THR A 701 -5.95 3.69 9.84
N THR A 702 -6.75 3.10 10.73
CA THR A 702 -7.89 2.25 10.37
C THR A 702 -9.06 2.39 11.35
N GLU A 703 -10.28 2.25 10.83
CA GLU A 703 -11.51 2.20 11.64
C GLU A 703 -11.95 0.75 11.96
N GLN A 704 -11.26 -0.25 11.38
CA GLN A 704 -11.56 -1.66 11.63
C GLN A 704 -11.18 -2.08 13.05
N SER A 705 -12.00 -2.93 13.66
CA SER A 705 -11.71 -3.46 14.99
C SER A 705 -10.70 -4.59 14.92
N PHE A 706 -9.81 -4.62 15.91
CA PHE A 706 -8.85 -5.70 16.12
C PHE A 706 -8.49 -5.80 17.60
N ALA A 707 -7.92 -6.94 17.99
CA ALA A 707 -7.57 -7.21 19.38
C ALA A 707 -6.13 -7.69 19.55
N GLU A 708 -5.49 -7.28 20.64
CA GLU A 708 -4.18 -7.75 21.08
C GLU A 708 -3.04 -7.55 20.07
N VAL A 709 -3.15 -6.58 19.17
CA VAL A 709 -2.09 -6.30 18.19
C VAL A 709 -0.87 -5.70 18.90
N GLU A 710 0.31 -6.21 18.56
CA GLU A 710 1.59 -5.68 18.98
C GLU A 710 2.20 -4.81 17.87
N VAL A 711 2.71 -3.64 18.23
CA VAL A 711 3.37 -2.73 17.30
C VAL A 711 4.75 -2.37 17.82
N LEU A 712 5.77 -2.61 17.00
CA LEU A 712 7.16 -2.27 17.25
C LEU A 712 7.67 -1.25 16.23
N GLY A 713 8.52 -0.30 16.62
CA GLY A 713 9.29 0.49 15.67
C GLY A 713 10.47 -0.31 15.10
N ASP A 714 11.23 -1.01 15.96
CA ASP A 714 12.20 -2.02 15.54
C ASP A 714 12.21 -3.24 16.47
N GLY A 715 12.26 -4.43 15.88
CA GLY A 715 12.19 -5.69 16.61
C GLY A 715 13.54 -6.33 16.95
N GLY A 716 14.68 -5.73 16.61
CA GLY A 716 15.99 -6.35 16.83
C GLY A 716 16.58 -6.13 18.23
N GLU A 717 17.42 -7.08 18.67
CA GLU A 717 18.06 -7.03 20.00
C GLU A 717 19.42 -6.34 20.02
N ASN A 718 19.98 -6.04 18.84
CA ASN A 718 21.20 -5.25 18.71
C ASN A 718 20.88 -3.93 17.99
N PRO A 719 20.93 -2.78 18.70
CA PRO A 719 20.59 -1.49 18.13
C PRO A 719 21.63 -1.00 17.10
N THR A 720 22.89 -1.43 17.22
CA THR A 720 23.97 -1.02 16.30
C THR A 720 23.83 -1.58 14.86
N LEU A 721 22.86 -2.47 14.66
CA LEU A 721 22.50 -3.01 13.36
C LEU A 721 21.38 -2.21 12.68
N VAL A 722 20.86 -1.18 13.35
CA VAL A 722 20.04 -0.12 12.76
C VAL A 722 20.91 1.12 12.67
N TYR A 723 21.04 1.69 11.48
CA TYR A 723 21.87 2.88 11.22
C TYR A 723 21.05 4.16 11.04
N THR A 724 19.75 4.13 11.32
CA THR A 724 18.86 5.31 11.28
C THR A 724 19.10 6.22 12.50
N PRO A 725 19.08 7.55 12.37
CA PRO A 725 19.07 8.44 13.53
C PRO A 725 17.71 8.43 14.26
N ALA A 726 16.60 8.15 13.56
CA ALA A 726 15.25 8.30 14.12
C ALA A 726 14.23 7.25 13.63
N ILE A 727 13.26 6.94 14.49
CA ILE A 727 12.10 6.08 14.20
C ILE A 727 10.83 6.83 14.61
N ASN A 728 9.92 7.03 13.65
CA ASN A 728 8.66 7.74 13.85
C ASN A 728 7.48 6.79 13.66
N MET A 729 6.59 6.74 14.65
CA MET A 729 5.41 5.87 14.67
C MET A 729 4.16 6.70 14.93
N LYS A 730 3.14 6.55 14.08
CA LYS A 730 1.86 7.25 14.18
C LYS A 730 0.69 6.26 14.14
N LEU A 731 -0.14 6.26 15.17
CA LEU A 731 -1.26 5.34 15.34
C LEU A 731 -2.59 6.08 15.45
N ARG A 732 -3.56 5.69 14.64
CA ARG A 732 -4.96 6.14 14.68
C ARG A 732 -5.88 4.95 14.40
N ALA A 733 -6.29 4.26 15.46
CA ALA A 733 -7.19 3.12 15.38
C ALA A 733 -8.25 3.15 16.50
N PRO A 734 -9.31 3.99 16.39
CA PRO A 734 -10.26 4.21 17.48
C PRO A 734 -10.96 2.93 17.96
N ASN A 735 -11.11 1.92 17.09
CA ASN A 735 -11.71 0.61 17.43
C ASN A 735 -10.67 -0.50 17.68
N GLY A 736 -9.38 -0.15 17.70
CA GLY A 736 -8.27 -1.07 17.86
C GLY A 736 -7.83 -1.23 19.31
N ARG A 737 -7.58 -2.47 19.75
CA ARG A 737 -6.99 -2.78 21.06
C ARG A 737 -5.57 -3.29 20.88
N PHE A 738 -4.61 -2.57 21.46
CA PHE A 738 -3.19 -2.92 21.40
C PHE A 738 -2.76 -3.62 22.68
N SER A 739 -2.02 -4.73 22.56
CA SER A 739 -1.33 -5.38 23.68
C SER A 739 0.02 -4.71 23.97
N LEU A 740 0.69 -4.20 22.94
CA LEU A 740 1.97 -3.54 23.06
C LEU A 740 2.14 -2.47 21.99
N VAL A 741 2.61 -1.29 22.39
CA VAL A 741 3.19 -0.28 21.50
C VAL A 741 4.58 0.03 22.02
N GLN A 742 5.62 -0.32 21.25
CA GLN A 742 7.00 -0.17 21.68
C GLN A 742 7.87 0.47 20.59
N GLY A 743 8.71 1.43 20.96
CA GLY A 743 9.62 2.08 20.03
C GLY A 743 10.65 1.11 19.46
N MET A 744 11.44 0.44 20.31
CA MET A 744 12.41 -0.58 19.88
C MET A 744 12.53 -1.71 20.89
N LEU A 745 12.77 -2.94 20.44
CA LEU A 745 13.06 -4.05 21.35
C LEU A 745 14.36 -3.80 22.15
N LYS A 746 15.36 -3.16 21.52
CA LYS A 746 16.59 -2.68 22.13
C LYS A 746 17.03 -1.35 21.50
N ASN A 747 17.31 -0.34 22.30
CA ASN A 747 17.83 0.99 21.91
C ASN A 747 19.08 1.39 22.73
N SER A 748 19.29 0.77 23.88
CA SER A 748 20.46 1.03 24.73
C SER A 748 21.70 0.26 24.29
N TYR A 749 22.82 0.95 24.10
CA TYR A 749 24.12 0.35 23.83
C TYR A 749 25.24 1.15 24.51
N ALA A 750 26.22 0.43 25.07
CA ALA A 750 27.37 1.04 25.76
C ALA A 750 27.03 2.12 26.82
N GLY A 751 25.83 2.05 27.41
CA GLY A 751 25.38 3.01 28.45
C GLY A 751 24.74 4.29 27.93
N SER A 752 24.35 4.35 26.65
CA SER A 752 23.58 5.45 26.04
C SER A 752 22.46 4.91 25.13
N LEU A 753 21.47 5.74 24.82
CA LEU A 753 20.48 5.50 23.76
C LEU A 753 21.10 5.78 22.40
N THR A 754 20.78 4.95 21.40
CA THR A 754 21.36 5.05 20.06
C THR A 754 20.45 5.76 19.06
N HIS A 755 19.12 5.72 19.25
CA HIS A 755 18.14 6.25 18.30
C HIS A 755 17.10 7.16 18.95
N GLU A 756 16.76 8.23 18.23
CA GLU A 756 15.60 9.08 18.51
C GLU A 756 14.31 8.31 18.21
N LEU A 757 13.35 8.35 19.13
CA LEU A 757 12.07 7.65 19.00
C LEU A 757 10.90 8.62 19.19
N SER A 758 9.95 8.60 18.26
CA SER A 758 8.70 9.35 18.35
C SER A 758 7.51 8.42 18.17
N ILE A 759 6.67 8.33 19.21
CA ILE A 759 5.42 7.54 19.18
C ILE A 759 4.25 8.50 19.36
N GLU A 760 3.39 8.61 18.36
CA GLU A 760 2.16 9.39 18.40
C GLU A 760 0.93 8.46 18.36
N ILE A 761 0.09 8.49 19.39
CA ILE A 761 -1.17 7.75 19.48
C ILE A 761 -2.33 8.74 19.46
N GLN A 762 -2.99 8.87 18.32
CA GLN A 762 -4.09 9.82 18.09
C GLN A 762 -5.46 9.28 18.49
N ALA A 763 -5.66 7.96 18.38
CA ALA A 763 -6.88 7.25 18.76
C ALA A 763 -6.60 5.76 18.97
N ALA A 764 -7.20 5.17 20.00
CA ALA A 764 -7.13 3.75 20.32
C ALA A 764 -8.32 3.37 21.22
N GLN A 765 -8.89 2.18 21.05
CA GLN A 765 -9.91 1.70 21.99
C GLN A 765 -9.28 1.42 23.36
N SER A 766 -8.12 0.76 23.38
CA SER A 766 -7.27 0.62 24.56
C SER A 766 -5.84 0.24 24.18
N VAL A 767 -4.89 0.57 25.06
CA VAL A 767 -3.49 0.13 24.94
C VAL A 767 -3.05 -0.53 26.24
N GLN A 768 -2.62 -1.78 26.20
CA GLN A 768 -2.18 -2.42 27.43
C GLN A 768 -0.84 -1.84 27.91
N THR A 769 0.22 -1.95 27.12
CA THR A 769 1.54 -1.40 27.48
C THR A 769 2.10 -0.50 26.39
N ILE A 770 2.61 0.66 26.79
CA ILE A 770 3.44 1.55 25.97
C ILE A 770 4.86 1.54 26.53
N ILE A 771 5.85 1.24 25.69
CA ILE A 771 7.27 1.34 26.02
C ILE A 771 7.91 2.32 25.03
N GLY A 772 8.22 3.53 25.47
CA GLY A 772 8.76 4.58 24.59
C GLY A 772 10.03 4.14 23.85
N SER A 773 10.90 3.42 24.56
CA SER A 773 12.15 2.88 24.02
C SER A 773 12.19 1.35 24.08
N ASP A 774 13.07 0.78 24.90
CA ASP A 774 13.24 -0.67 25.10
C ASP A 774 12.87 -1.09 26.53
N SER A 775 12.97 -2.38 26.86
CA SER A 775 12.65 -2.88 28.21
C SER A 775 13.75 -2.65 29.25
N THR A 776 14.88 -2.04 28.87
CA THR A 776 15.97 -1.80 29.81
C THR A 776 15.62 -0.74 30.84
N THR A 777 16.38 -0.73 31.93
CA THR A 777 16.21 0.25 33.00
C THR A 777 16.68 1.63 32.53
N PHE A 778 15.73 2.46 32.09
CA PHE A 778 15.93 3.89 31.85
C PHE A 778 16.25 4.60 33.17
N ASN A 779 17.47 5.11 33.36
CA ASN A 779 17.89 5.79 34.60
C ASN A 779 18.64 7.10 34.30
N ASN A 780 18.89 7.90 35.35
CA ASN A 780 19.53 9.22 35.27
C ASN A 780 20.83 9.16 34.46
N ARG A 781 21.70 8.18 34.77
CA ARG A 781 22.99 8.01 34.11
C ARG A 781 22.86 7.65 32.62
N LEU A 782 21.91 6.78 32.26
CA LEU A 782 21.68 6.41 30.86
C LEU A 782 21.28 7.65 30.06
N ILE A 783 20.29 8.40 30.56
CA ILE A 783 19.73 9.55 29.84
C ILE A 783 20.70 10.73 29.77
N GLU A 784 21.44 11.01 30.84
CA GLU A 784 22.49 12.04 30.84
C GLU A 784 23.58 11.77 29.78
N ASN A 785 23.92 10.50 29.56
CA ASN A 785 24.91 10.09 28.56
C ASN A 785 24.32 9.92 27.14
N SER A 786 23.02 10.19 26.95
CA SER A 786 22.33 9.95 25.68
C SER A 786 22.09 11.25 24.91
N PRO A 787 22.56 11.36 23.66
CA PRO A 787 22.17 12.47 22.79
C PRO A 787 20.75 12.30 22.24
N ALA A 788 20.27 11.04 22.15
CA ALA A 788 18.95 10.71 21.60
C ALA A 788 17.83 10.86 22.64
N LYS A 789 16.65 11.32 22.19
CA LYS A 789 15.42 11.45 22.99
C LYS A 789 14.36 10.41 22.60
N VAL A 790 13.43 10.23 23.52
CA VAL A 790 12.30 9.29 23.40
C VAL A 790 11.03 10.04 23.75
N GLY A 791 10.31 10.45 22.72
CA GLY A 791 9.05 11.17 22.80
C GLY A 791 7.84 10.25 22.62
N VAL A 792 6.90 10.34 23.55
CA VAL A 792 5.58 9.71 23.44
C VAL A 792 4.52 10.80 23.50
N LYS A 793 3.59 10.78 22.55
CA LYS A 793 2.48 11.73 22.43
C LYS A 793 1.17 10.95 22.37
N ILE A 794 0.23 11.28 23.26
CA ILE A 794 -1.08 10.63 23.32
C ILE A 794 -2.16 11.71 23.28
N GLY A 795 -3.05 11.63 22.27
CA GLY A 795 -4.18 12.52 22.11
C GLY A 795 -4.39 12.97 20.66
N GLY A 796 -5.57 13.51 20.39
CA GLY A 796 -6.07 13.76 19.04
C GLY A 796 -7.59 13.94 19.03
N ILE A 797 -8.32 13.12 18.27
CA ILE A 797 -9.76 13.29 18.02
C ILE A 797 -10.63 12.57 19.08
N GLN A 798 -10.09 11.53 19.72
CA GLN A 798 -10.84 10.69 20.67
C GLN A 798 -10.78 11.26 22.08
N ALA A 799 -11.93 11.36 22.74
CA ALA A 799 -12.05 12.03 24.04
C ALA A 799 -11.28 11.35 25.17
N ASP A 800 -11.21 10.00 25.18
CA ASP A 800 -10.54 9.23 26.24
C ASP A 800 -9.76 8.04 25.65
N ILE A 801 -8.54 7.81 26.13
CA ILE A 801 -7.66 6.72 25.72
C ILE A 801 -7.20 5.95 26.97
N PRO A 802 -7.76 4.74 27.23
CA PRO A 802 -7.35 3.93 28.36
C PRO A 802 -6.04 3.19 28.06
N VAL A 803 -5.09 3.29 29.00
CA VAL A 803 -3.78 2.67 28.96
C VAL A 803 -3.54 1.90 30.27
N GLU A 804 -2.99 0.69 30.27
CA GLU A 804 -2.61 0.09 31.57
C GLU A 804 -1.27 0.65 32.05
N LYS A 805 -0.25 0.67 31.20
CA LYS A 805 1.12 1.00 31.60
C LYS A 805 1.87 1.82 30.54
N ILE A 806 2.53 2.90 30.95
CA ILE A 806 3.45 3.69 30.12
C ILE A 806 4.84 3.69 30.75
N GLN A 807 5.88 3.32 29.99
CA GLN A 807 7.24 3.23 30.51
C GLN A 807 8.30 3.81 29.56
N ASN A 808 9.47 4.16 30.13
CA ASN A 808 10.73 4.40 29.42
C ASN A 808 10.64 5.49 28.34
N PHE A 809 10.37 6.72 28.77
CA PHE A 809 10.31 7.92 27.93
C PHE A 809 11.19 9.02 28.53
N THR A 810 11.67 9.93 27.68
CA THR A 810 12.26 11.21 28.13
C THR A 810 11.21 12.31 28.12
N GLN A 811 10.23 12.23 27.22
CA GLN A 811 9.13 13.18 27.08
C GLN A 811 7.81 12.42 26.85
N LEU A 812 6.78 12.79 27.60
CA LEU A 812 5.41 12.30 27.46
C LEU A 812 4.47 13.50 27.35
N THR A 813 3.74 13.64 26.25
CA THR A 813 2.77 14.73 26.03
C THR A 813 1.37 14.16 25.93
N LEU A 814 0.44 14.67 26.74
CA LEU A 814 -0.96 14.27 26.76
C LEU A 814 -1.85 15.43 26.29
N GLU A 815 -2.59 15.21 25.19
CA GLU A 815 -3.45 16.23 24.56
C GLU A 815 -4.93 16.12 24.93
N ASN A 816 -5.39 14.92 25.31
CA ASN A 816 -6.79 14.62 25.63
C ASN A 816 -6.91 14.00 27.03
N ASN A 817 -8.08 13.42 27.35
CA ASN A 817 -8.21 12.62 28.55
C ASN A 817 -7.49 11.28 28.36
N VAL A 818 -6.64 10.91 29.31
CA VAL A 818 -5.92 9.64 29.32
C VAL A 818 -6.09 9.01 30.69
N SER A 819 -6.50 7.75 30.71
CA SER A 819 -6.60 6.96 31.93
C SER A 819 -5.51 5.90 31.94
N ALA A 820 -4.52 6.03 32.83
CA ALA A 820 -3.39 5.12 32.96
C ALA A 820 -3.37 4.43 34.33
N LYS A 821 -3.08 3.13 34.45
CA LYS A 821 -2.80 2.58 35.80
C LYS A 821 -1.44 3.06 36.29
N ARG A 822 -0.41 2.93 35.45
CA ARG A 822 0.97 3.27 35.84
C ARG A 822 1.69 4.04 34.75
N ILE A 823 2.33 5.14 35.12
CA ILE A 823 3.26 5.89 34.28
C ILE A 823 4.60 5.93 34.99
N LEU A 824 5.63 5.35 34.37
CA LEU A 824 6.96 5.21 34.97
C LEU A 824 8.02 5.70 33.98
N ASN A 825 8.71 6.79 34.29
CA ASN A 825 9.89 7.26 33.56
C ASN A 825 11.12 6.34 33.80
N GLY A 826 10.96 5.03 33.63
CA GLY A 826 11.95 4.03 33.99
C GLY A 826 11.28 2.76 34.48
N SER A 827 11.49 1.63 33.79
CA SER A 827 10.78 0.39 34.07
C SER A 827 11.10 -0.20 35.45
N GLY A 828 12.25 0.16 36.02
CA GLY A 828 12.71 -0.23 37.35
C GLY A 828 12.45 0.79 38.46
N ALA A 829 11.70 1.86 38.20
CA ALA A 829 11.41 2.90 39.19
C ALA A 829 10.49 2.38 40.30
N THR A 830 11.01 2.32 41.52
CA THR A 830 10.29 2.01 42.77
C THR A 830 10.29 3.22 43.68
N ASN A 831 9.51 3.18 44.75
CA ASN A 831 9.40 4.31 45.68
C ASN A 831 10.73 4.56 46.40
N GLU A 832 11.51 3.52 46.66
CA GLU A 832 12.79 3.58 47.37
C GLU A 832 13.93 4.12 46.50
N ASN A 833 13.92 3.81 45.19
CA ASN A 833 15.05 4.11 44.31
C ASN A 833 14.83 5.34 43.40
N PHE A 834 13.57 5.81 43.28
CA PHE A 834 13.21 6.89 42.35
C PHE A 834 14.10 8.12 42.54
N GLY A 835 14.26 8.55 43.79
CA GLY A 835 14.97 9.79 44.09
C GLY A 835 16.48 9.80 43.91
N GLN A 836 17.08 8.63 43.63
CA GLN A 836 18.51 8.50 43.39
C GLN A 836 18.82 8.17 41.92
N THR A 837 17.86 7.51 41.25
CA THR A 837 18.13 6.81 39.99
C THR A 837 17.22 7.25 38.83
N PHE A 838 16.06 7.86 39.11
CA PHE A 838 15.01 8.12 38.09
C PHE A 838 14.42 9.54 38.13
N ASP A 839 14.90 10.42 39.00
CA ASP A 839 14.31 11.75 39.25
C ASP A 839 14.78 12.86 38.30
N GLN A 840 15.83 12.65 37.50
CA GLN A 840 16.50 13.71 36.75
C GLN A 840 16.03 13.85 35.29
N PHE A 841 15.17 12.95 34.80
CA PHE A 841 14.64 12.96 33.44
C PHE A 841 13.17 12.54 33.42
N GLY A 842 12.55 12.57 32.24
CA GLY A 842 11.12 12.27 32.09
C GLY A 842 10.31 13.53 32.36
N GLU A 843 9.90 14.19 31.28
CA GLU A 843 9.01 15.34 31.31
C GLU A 843 7.63 14.91 30.86
N LEU A 844 6.66 14.97 31.77
CA LEU A 844 5.24 14.77 31.46
C LEU A 844 4.58 16.14 31.28
N SER A 845 4.03 16.38 30.10
CA SER A 845 3.33 17.62 29.74
C SER A 845 1.83 17.34 29.54
N LEU A 846 1.00 17.99 30.35
CA LEU A 846 -0.44 18.09 30.14
C LEU A 846 -0.70 19.41 29.40
N ILE A 847 -1.13 19.35 28.14
CA ILE A 847 -1.49 20.57 27.40
C ILE A 847 -2.90 21.05 27.76
N ALA A 848 -3.29 22.24 27.31
CA ALA A 848 -4.49 22.92 27.81
C ALA A 848 -5.75 22.04 27.71
N ASN A 849 -6.48 21.93 28.83
CA ASN A 849 -7.66 21.09 29.01
C ASN A 849 -7.45 19.56 29.01
N ALA A 850 -6.20 19.07 29.00
CA ALA A 850 -5.94 17.63 29.14
C ALA A 850 -6.27 17.14 30.57
N ARG A 851 -6.74 15.90 30.68
CA ARG A 851 -6.99 15.21 31.94
C ARG A 851 -6.17 13.93 32.01
N LEU A 852 -5.44 13.73 33.11
CA LEU A 852 -4.77 12.48 33.39
C LEU A 852 -5.42 11.80 34.60
N ASN A 853 -6.00 10.61 34.41
CA ASN A 853 -6.37 9.73 35.52
C ASN A 853 -5.24 8.72 35.71
N VAL A 854 -4.61 8.68 36.88
CA VAL A 854 -3.47 7.81 37.14
C VAL A 854 -3.45 7.22 38.55
N GLU A 855 -3.26 5.90 38.67
CA GLU A 855 -3.08 5.25 39.98
C GLU A 855 -1.65 5.44 40.51
N GLU A 856 -0.65 5.32 39.63
CA GLU A 856 0.77 5.47 39.96
C GLU A 856 1.50 6.31 38.90
N LEU A 857 2.16 7.40 39.30
CA LEU A 857 2.94 8.27 38.43
C LEU A 857 4.34 8.49 39.01
N LYS A 858 5.37 8.11 38.25
CA LYS A 858 6.77 8.45 38.51
C LYS A 858 7.34 9.17 37.30
N THR A 859 7.67 10.45 37.46
CA THR A 859 8.20 11.30 36.39
C THR A 859 9.12 12.36 36.97
N GLY A 860 10.23 12.71 36.33
CA GLY A 860 11.14 13.72 36.87
C GLY A 860 10.48 15.08 36.95
N ARG A 861 9.75 15.48 35.90
CA ARG A 861 9.06 16.76 35.81
C ARG A 861 7.61 16.58 35.35
N LEU A 862 6.70 17.35 35.96
CA LEU A 862 5.32 17.50 35.52
C LEU A 862 5.07 18.96 35.13
N MET A 863 4.72 19.20 33.87
CA MET A 863 4.32 20.51 33.34
C MET A 863 2.83 20.50 33.04
N THR A 864 2.12 21.53 33.49
CA THR A 864 0.66 21.59 33.33
C THR A 864 0.23 22.95 32.80
N ALA A 865 -0.40 22.96 31.63
CA ALA A 865 -0.98 24.16 31.03
C ALA A 865 -2.31 24.57 31.72
N LYS A 866 -2.96 25.62 31.22
CA LYS A 866 -4.26 26.08 31.74
C LYS A 866 -5.34 25.00 31.70
N ASN A 867 -6.17 24.97 32.75
CA ASN A 867 -7.33 24.08 32.90
C ASN A 867 -7.06 22.57 32.82
N THR A 868 -5.82 22.12 33.00
CA THR A 868 -5.51 20.68 33.08
C THR A 868 -5.95 20.09 34.42
N GLU A 869 -6.32 18.81 34.42
CA GLU A 869 -6.67 18.07 35.64
C GLU A 869 -5.80 16.81 35.82
N LEU A 870 -5.34 16.58 37.04
CA LEU A 870 -4.68 15.34 37.47
C LEU A 870 -5.58 14.62 38.47
N HIS A 871 -5.99 13.40 38.17
CA HIS A 871 -6.79 12.57 39.07
C HIS A 871 -5.94 11.42 39.58
N SER A 872 -5.81 11.27 40.89
CA SER A 872 -5.06 10.17 41.50
C SER A 872 -5.64 9.72 42.83
N PRO A 873 -5.34 8.50 43.30
CA PRO A 873 -5.67 8.10 44.66
C PRO A 873 -4.86 8.93 45.67
N ALA A 874 -5.42 9.13 46.87
CA ALA A 874 -4.68 9.68 48.00
C ALA A 874 -3.57 8.70 48.44
N GLY A 875 -2.42 9.23 48.84
CA GLY A 875 -1.28 8.45 49.31
C GLY A 875 0.07 9.06 48.91
N GLU A 876 1.03 9.01 49.81
CA GLU A 876 2.42 9.47 49.59
C GLU A 876 3.18 8.66 48.52
N ASN A 877 2.68 7.46 48.23
CA ASN A 877 3.36 6.45 47.40
C ASN A 877 2.83 6.37 45.95
N ASN A 878 1.85 7.21 45.59
CA ASN A 878 1.18 7.13 44.29
C ASN A 878 1.87 8.01 43.24
N ILE A 879 2.30 9.21 43.63
CA ILE A 879 2.92 10.17 42.72
C ILE A 879 4.32 10.54 43.22
N PHE A 880 5.34 10.40 42.38
CA PHE A 880 6.71 10.85 42.63
C PHE A 880 7.19 11.76 41.51
N LEU A 881 7.74 12.91 41.88
CA LEU A 881 8.40 13.83 40.95
C LEU A 881 9.46 14.68 41.62
N ARG A 882 10.34 15.29 40.81
CA ARG A 882 11.36 16.22 41.27
C ARG A 882 10.90 17.67 41.17
N GLU A 883 10.18 17.98 40.10
CA GLU A 883 9.81 19.36 39.76
C GLU A 883 8.39 19.45 39.20
N LEU A 884 7.59 20.37 39.74
CA LEU A 884 6.25 20.71 39.28
C LEU A 884 6.26 22.11 38.70
N LEU A 885 5.85 22.26 37.43
CA LEU A 885 5.82 23.53 36.71
C LEU A 885 4.41 23.79 36.16
N PRO A 886 3.50 24.34 36.98
CA PRO A 886 2.17 24.66 36.52
C PRO A 886 2.14 26.09 35.93
N GLU A 887 1.47 26.26 34.80
CA GLU A 887 1.22 27.60 34.22
C GLU A 887 0.29 28.44 35.11
N GLU A 888 -0.64 27.77 35.81
CA GLU A 888 -1.52 28.32 36.84
C GLU A 888 -1.42 27.45 38.12
N LYS A 889 -2.55 27.08 38.74
CA LYS A 889 -2.59 26.07 39.80
C LYS A 889 -2.84 24.69 39.22
N LEU A 890 -2.09 23.69 39.66
CA LEU A 890 -2.41 22.29 39.40
C LEU A 890 -3.78 21.98 39.99
N ARG A 891 -4.74 21.58 39.14
CA ARG A 891 -6.04 21.08 39.58
C ARG A 891 -5.95 19.58 39.79
N TRP A 892 -6.09 19.16 41.04
CA TRP A 892 -6.12 17.75 41.41
C TRP A 892 -7.54 17.30 41.76
N ARG A 893 -7.87 16.05 41.43
CA ARG A 893 -9.10 15.41 41.89
C ARG A 893 -8.82 14.05 42.51
N LEU A 894 -9.52 13.74 43.59
CA LEU A 894 -9.44 12.43 44.21
C LEU A 894 -10.06 11.37 43.28
N LEU A 895 -9.27 10.37 42.90
CA LEU A 895 -9.70 9.31 41.98
C LEU A 895 -10.46 8.18 42.68
N ILE A 896 -10.07 7.87 43.94
CA ILE A 896 -10.63 6.79 44.75
C ILE A 896 -11.03 7.39 46.10
N PRO A 897 -12.28 7.22 46.57
CA PRO A 897 -12.74 7.84 47.81
C PRO A 897 -11.90 7.37 49.00
N GLU A 898 -11.49 8.31 49.85
CA GLU A 898 -10.62 8.07 51.00
C GLU A 898 -11.02 8.98 52.17
N THR A 899 -10.81 8.51 53.40
CA THR A 899 -11.13 9.28 54.62
C THR A 899 -10.04 10.30 54.95
N LEU A 900 -10.42 11.49 55.42
CA LEU A 900 -9.45 12.53 55.80
C LEU A 900 -8.53 12.07 56.94
N HIS A 901 -7.24 12.38 56.81
CA HIS A 901 -6.23 12.09 57.82
C HIS A 901 -5.69 13.38 58.45
N GLU A 902 -5.03 13.26 59.60
CA GLU A 902 -4.24 14.36 60.15
C GLU A 902 -2.94 14.50 59.38
N VAL A 903 -2.70 15.69 58.83
CA VAL A 903 -1.50 16.03 58.07
C VAL A 903 -0.86 17.27 58.67
N THR A 904 0.47 17.27 58.80
CA THR A 904 1.23 18.41 59.36
C THR A 904 2.06 19.05 58.27
N GLY A 905 1.68 20.26 57.87
CA GLY A 905 2.36 21.03 56.83
C GLY A 905 3.10 22.26 57.35
N ARG A 906 3.94 22.85 56.51
CA ARG A 906 4.73 24.05 56.80
C ARG A 906 3.86 25.31 56.80
N ASN A 907 2.87 25.39 55.91
CA ASN A 907 2.03 26.58 55.77
C ASN A 907 0.94 26.65 56.83
N PHE A 908 0.26 25.54 57.17
CA PHE A 908 -0.95 25.57 58.01
C PHE A 908 -0.86 24.72 59.29
N ALA A 909 0.33 24.26 59.68
CA ALA A 909 0.53 23.33 60.81
C ALA A 909 -0.31 22.04 60.66
N GLN A 910 -0.87 21.49 61.74
CA GLN A 910 -1.68 20.28 61.73
C GLN A 910 -3.10 20.58 61.24
N GLN A 911 -3.54 19.87 60.19
CA GLN A 911 -4.83 20.04 59.51
C GLN A 911 -5.43 18.68 59.13
N LYS A 912 -6.67 18.67 58.62
CA LYS A 912 -7.25 17.50 57.94
C LYS A 912 -6.96 17.54 56.45
N GLY A 913 -6.60 16.41 55.86
CA GLY A 913 -6.24 16.34 54.45
C GLY A 913 -5.70 14.98 54.01
N TYR A 914 -5.00 14.98 52.87
CA TYR A 914 -4.37 13.80 52.28
C TYR A 914 -2.90 14.07 51.91
N PRO A 915 -1.98 13.13 52.12
CA PRO A 915 -0.76 13.09 51.32
C PRO A 915 -1.14 12.72 49.88
N ILE A 916 -0.56 13.38 48.88
CA ILE A 916 -0.93 13.11 47.47
C ILE A 916 0.27 12.86 46.55
N MET A 917 1.44 13.42 46.86
CA MET A 917 2.64 13.23 46.05
C MET A 917 3.91 13.44 46.87
N THR A 918 4.99 12.80 46.44
CA THR A 918 6.31 12.94 47.05
C THR A 918 7.24 13.70 46.09
N PHE A 919 7.83 14.79 46.60
CA PHE A 919 8.87 15.56 45.93
C PHE A 919 10.25 15.03 46.30
N VAL A 920 11.01 14.63 45.29
CA VAL A 920 12.41 14.28 45.48
C VAL A 920 13.26 15.53 45.34
N GLY A 921 14.04 15.84 46.39
CA GLY A 921 14.90 17.01 46.45
C GLY A 921 14.11 18.29 46.81
N GLU A 922 14.77 19.44 46.73
CA GLU A 922 14.22 20.72 47.22
C GLU A 922 13.75 21.67 46.10
N LYS A 923 13.51 21.15 44.89
CA LYS A 923 13.18 22.00 43.72
C LYS A 923 11.72 22.49 43.69
N SER A 924 10.80 21.75 44.30
CA SER A 924 9.37 22.07 44.28
C SER A 924 8.68 21.55 45.53
N SER A 925 7.55 22.15 45.86
CA SER A 925 6.63 21.73 46.92
C SER A 925 5.21 22.14 46.53
N LEU A 926 4.20 21.55 47.17
CA LEU A 926 2.85 22.10 47.10
C LEU A 926 2.69 23.25 48.09
N GLY A 927 2.00 24.28 47.64
CA GLY A 927 1.64 25.44 48.43
C GLY A 927 0.33 26.04 47.94
N PRO A 928 -0.20 27.03 48.67
CA PRO A 928 -1.44 27.68 48.29
C PRO A 928 -1.37 28.37 46.92
N GLU A 929 -0.19 28.81 46.50
CA GLU A 929 0.04 29.50 45.22
C GLU A 929 -0.02 28.61 43.97
N ASN A 930 0.22 27.30 44.07
CA ASN A 930 0.44 26.44 42.90
C ASN A 930 -0.49 25.23 42.81
N PHE A 931 -1.41 25.05 43.77
CA PHE A 931 -2.26 23.86 43.84
C PHE A 931 -3.69 24.18 44.29
N ILE A 932 -4.64 23.47 43.69
CA ILE A 932 -6.02 23.37 44.16
C ILE A 932 -6.54 21.95 43.93
N GLY A 933 -7.22 21.39 44.93
CA GLY A 933 -7.71 20.01 44.89
C GLY A 933 -9.21 19.93 45.13
N PHE A 934 -9.83 18.84 44.65
CA PHE A 934 -11.24 18.53 44.89
C PHE A 934 -11.46 17.05 45.18
N ASP A 935 -12.36 16.71 46.10
CA ASP A 935 -12.85 15.34 46.23
C ASP A 935 -14.05 15.06 45.29
N GLU A 936 -14.62 13.87 45.39
CA GLU A 936 -15.77 13.43 44.60
C GLU A 936 -17.04 14.27 44.84
N GLN A 937 -17.13 14.92 46.01
CA GLN A 937 -18.25 15.79 46.38
C GLN A 937 -17.98 17.27 46.04
N GLY A 938 -16.82 17.58 45.46
CA GLY A 938 -16.42 18.95 45.11
C GLY A 938 -15.90 19.76 46.29
N GLN A 939 -15.60 19.13 47.43
CA GLN A 939 -14.99 19.81 48.56
C GLN A 939 -13.54 20.17 48.22
N ALA A 940 -13.14 21.38 48.58
CA ALA A 940 -11.90 22.00 48.14
C ALA A 940 -10.72 21.72 49.07
N PHE A 941 -9.53 21.65 48.46
CA PHE A 941 -8.25 21.45 49.11
C PHE A 941 -7.23 22.46 48.59
N THR A 942 -6.37 22.96 49.47
CA THR A 942 -5.21 23.80 49.14
C THR A 942 -3.91 23.01 49.29
N GLY A 943 -2.84 23.47 48.63
CA GLY A 943 -1.53 22.85 48.75
C GLY A 943 -0.84 23.22 50.06
N ASP A 944 -0.19 22.23 50.68
CA ASP A 944 0.82 22.43 51.72
C ASP A 944 1.94 21.39 51.55
N SER A 945 3.05 21.52 52.28
CA SER A 945 4.13 20.52 52.26
C SER A 945 4.78 20.36 53.62
N ASN A 946 5.31 19.18 53.91
CA ASN A 946 6.12 18.94 55.10
C ASN A 946 7.64 18.89 54.81
N GLY A 947 8.02 19.21 53.57
CA GLY A 947 9.39 19.17 53.07
C GLY A 947 9.57 18.19 51.92
N GLN A 948 9.19 16.92 52.11
CA GLN A 948 9.23 15.90 51.05
C GLN A 948 7.84 15.57 50.49
N MET A 949 6.80 15.61 51.31
CA MET A 949 5.44 15.25 50.88
C MET A 949 4.63 16.51 50.55
N GLY A 950 3.97 16.49 49.40
CA GLY A 950 2.89 17.38 49.03
C GLY A 950 1.58 16.93 49.66
N LEU A 951 0.89 17.85 50.28
CA LEU A 951 -0.33 17.64 51.04
C LEU A 951 -1.48 18.39 50.37
N ALA A 952 -2.62 17.72 50.19
CA ALA A 952 -3.91 18.35 49.93
C ALA A 952 -4.58 18.62 51.27
N VAL A 953 -4.50 19.85 51.75
CA VAL A 953 -5.11 20.29 53.01
C VAL A 953 -6.52 20.77 52.76
N SER A 954 -7.50 20.24 53.48
CA SER A 954 -8.89 20.66 53.40
C SER A 954 -9.01 22.16 53.72
N ALA A 955 -9.64 22.93 52.83
CA ALA A 955 -9.71 24.38 52.96
C ALA A 955 -10.92 24.99 52.26
N THR A 956 -11.37 26.13 52.77
CA THR A 956 -12.27 27.05 52.07
C THR A 956 -11.43 28.03 51.26
N ILE A 957 -11.65 28.11 49.95
CA ILE A 957 -10.86 28.94 49.03
C ILE A 957 -11.79 29.95 48.37
N ILE A 958 -11.45 31.24 48.40
CA ILE A 958 -12.30 32.31 47.89
C ILE A 958 -11.48 33.19 46.96
N GLY A 959 -11.71 33.05 45.66
CA GLY A 959 -11.26 34.01 44.64
C GLY A 959 -12.34 35.06 44.41
N TYR A 960 -11.98 36.34 44.42
CA TYR A 960 -12.93 37.42 44.11
C TYR A 960 -12.33 38.47 43.17
N GLN A 961 -13.20 39.10 42.38
CA GLN A 961 -12.85 40.21 41.49
C GLN A 961 -14.02 41.20 41.37
N VAL A 962 -13.73 42.50 41.47
CA VAL A 962 -14.64 43.59 41.14
C VAL A 962 -14.51 43.92 39.65
N ALA A 963 -15.58 43.72 38.91
CA ALA A 963 -15.62 43.84 37.45
C ALA A 963 -15.93 45.26 36.95
N SER A 964 -16.68 46.06 37.72
CA SER A 964 -16.92 47.47 37.43
C SER A 964 -15.68 48.33 37.73
N GLU A 965 -15.56 49.51 37.11
CA GLU A 965 -14.49 50.48 37.42
C GLU A 965 -14.60 51.07 38.83
N LEU A 966 -15.78 50.99 39.44
CA LEU A 966 -16.14 51.47 40.78
C LEU A 966 -16.37 50.28 41.74
N GLY A 967 -16.28 50.51 43.05
CA GLY A 967 -16.56 49.50 44.09
C GLY A 967 -15.32 48.82 44.71
N GLU A 968 -15.48 48.31 45.93
CA GLU A 968 -14.45 47.59 46.69
C GLU A 968 -15.06 46.39 47.44
N ILE A 969 -14.36 45.26 47.47
CA ILE A 969 -14.64 44.11 48.34
C ILE A 969 -13.64 44.12 49.49
N THR A 970 -14.13 44.03 50.72
CA THR A 970 -13.33 43.92 51.94
C THR A 970 -13.66 42.62 52.68
N HIS A 971 -12.79 42.19 53.60
CA HIS A 971 -13.01 40.97 54.37
C HIS A 971 -12.55 41.12 55.82
N ASN A 972 -13.11 40.32 56.73
CA ASN A 972 -12.77 40.30 58.15
C ASN A 972 -11.46 39.54 58.48
N LEU A 973 -10.79 38.97 57.47
CA LEU A 973 -9.56 38.17 57.66
C LEU A 973 -8.31 39.04 57.86
N THR A 974 -7.46 38.66 58.82
CA THR A 974 -6.17 39.32 59.08
C THR A 974 -5.05 38.64 58.29
N LEU A 975 -4.66 39.21 57.15
CA LEU A 975 -3.57 38.70 56.32
C LEU A 975 -2.20 39.12 56.86
N LYS A 976 -1.25 38.18 56.92
CA LYS A 976 0.14 38.48 57.30
C LYS A 976 0.89 39.09 56.11
N PRO A 977 1.77 40.10 56.30
CA PRO A 977 2.58 40.65 55.23
C PRO A 977 3.38 39.56 54.51
N ASN A 978 3.25 39.48 53.19
CA ASN A 978 3.89 38.47 52.35
C ASN A 978 3.63 37.01 52.82
N ASN A 979 2.52 36.75 53.53
CA ASN A 979 2.19 35.44 54.10
C ASN A 979 3.29 34.88 55.03
N GLN A 980 3.95 35.73 55.82
CA GLN A 980 5.00 35.35 56.77
C GLN A 980 4.83 35.99 58.17
N PRO A 981 5.34 35.36 59.25
CA PRO A 981 5.96 34.03 59.29
C PRO A 981 4.93 32.89 59.28
N LEU A 982 5.34 31.71 58.79
CA LEU A 982 4.56 30.46 58.87
C LEU A 982 4.60 29.85 60.29
N PRO A 983 3.60 29.06 60.73
CA PRO A 983 2.36 28.69 60.03
C PRO A 983 1.30 29.81 60.07
N LEU A 984 0.34 29.74 59.15
CA LEU A 984 -0.72 30.72 58.92
C LEU A 984 -2.08 30.13 59.32
N ASN A 985 -2.96 30.97 59.88
CA ASN A 985 -4.37 30.62 60.10
C ASN A 985 -5.24 30.97 58.87
N VAL A 986 -4.73 31.84 58.01
CA VAL A 986 -5.32 32.28 56.73
C VAL A 986 -4.16 32.64 55.82
N TRP A 987 -4.16 32.12 54.59
CA TRP A 987 -3.28 32.58 53.53
C TRP A 987 -4.07 33.48 52.58
N GLY A 988 -3.46 34.53 52.06
CA GLY A 988 -4.14 35.32 51.04
C GLY A 988 -3.24 36.32 50.33
N VAL A 989 -3.55 36.53 49.06
CA VAL A 989 -3.00 37.63 48.26
C VAL A 989 -4.19 38.40 47.73
N ALA A 990 -4.51 39.48 48.41
CA ALA A 990 -5.74 40.21 48.16
C ALA A 990 -5.53 41.72 48.27
N ASN A 991 -6.20 42.45 47.38
CA ASN A 991 -6.45 43.88 47.51
C ASN A 991 -7.97 44.10 47.46
N LYS A 992 -8.39 45.34 47.63
CA LYS A 992 -9.82 45.68 47.70
C LYS A 992 -10.63 45.41 46.43
N ARG A 993 -10.02 45.01 45.32
CA ARG A 993 -10.68 44.81 44.03
C ARG A 993 -10.49 43.41 43.47
N SER A 994 -9.48 42.69 43.92
CA SER A 994 -9.30 41.29 43.56
C SER A 994 -8.42 40.61 44.58
N GLY A 995 -8.67 39.35 44.84
CA GLY A 995 -7.81 38.57 45.69
C GLY A 995 -8.18 37.11 45.75
N GLU A 996 -7.29 36.34 46.33
CA GLU A 996 -7.54 34.96 46.71
C GLU A 996 -7.26 34.78 48.19
N LEU A 997 -8.20 34.16 48.89
CA LEU A 997 -8.18 33.90 50.33
C LEU A 997 -8.34 32.40 50.57
N ILE A 998 -7.50 31.84 51.43
CA ILE A 998 -7.47 30.41 51.73
C ILE A 998 -7.51 30.21 53.23
N ILE A 999 -8.55 29.53 53.70
CA ILE A 999 -8.83 29.27 55.11
C ILE A 999 -8.80 27.75 55.33
N PRO A 1000 -7.76 27.20 55.98
CA PRO A 1000 -7.67 25.77 56.24
C PRO A 1000 -8.75 25.34 57.25
N SER A 1001 -9.25 24.11 57.14
CA SER A 1001 -10.48 23.69 57.84
C SER A 1001 -10.39 23.66 59.36
N GLU A 1002 -9.21 23.49 59.95
CA GLU A 1002 -9.04 23.54 61.42
C GLU A 1002 -8.80 24.99 61.93
N SER A 1003 -8.89 26.00 61.06
CA SER A 1003 -8.83 27.40 61.46
C SER A 1003 -10.09 27.80 62.24
N THR A 1004 -9.92 28.53 63.34
CA THR A 1004 -11.05 29.06 64.13
C THR A 1004 -11.67 30.33 63.52
N VAL A 1005 -11.28 30.70 62.30
CA VAL A 1005 -11.63 31.98 61.66
C VAL A 1005 -12.77 31.77 60.65
N SER A 1006 -13.93 32.38 60.92
CA SER A 1006 -15.07 32.39 59.99
C SER A 1006 -14.98 33.54 58.99
N PRO A 1007 -14.91 33.29 57.66
CA PRO A 1007 -14.77 34.36 56.69
C PRO A 1007 -16.08 35.14 56.49
N GLU A 1008 -15.96 36.45 56.30
CA GLU A 1008 -17.03 37.34 55.85
C GLU A 1008 -16.46 38.29 54.80
N LEU A 1009 -17.09 38.32 53.62
CA LEU A 1009 -16.79 39.31 52.58
C LEU A 1009 -17.85 40.40 52.61
N ARG A 1010 -17.43 41.66 52.46
CA ARG A 1010 -18.30 42.84 52.39
C ARG A 1010 -18.09 43.60 51.09
N PHE A 1011 -19.17 43.88 50.39
CA PHE A 1011 -19.22 44.70 49.19
C PHE A 1011 -19.48 46.15 49.62
N THR A 1012 -18.53 47.05 49.37
CA THR A 1012 -18.49 48.38 50.00
C THR A 1012 -19.28 49.40 49.16
N ASP A 1013 -20.43 49.83 49.68
CA ASP A 1013 -21.23 50.92 49.11
C ASP A 1013 -20.74 52.29 49.60
N THR A 1014 -20.91 53.34 48.78
CA THR A 1014 -20.64 54.75 49.12
C THR A 1014 -21.77 55.67 48.65
N GLU A 1015 -21.75 56.94 49.04
CA GLU A 1015 -22.70 57.96 48.54
C GLU A 1015 -22.62 58.16 47.00
N GLN A 1016 -21.55 57.70 46.35
CA GLN A 1016 -21.35 57.86 44.91
C GLN A 1016 -21.60 56.58 44.11
N PHE A 1017 -21.55 55.39 44.73
CA PHE A 1017 -21.78 54.11 44.06
C PHE A 1017 -22.25 52.98 44.99
N SER A 1018 -23.04 52.03 44.49
CA SER A 1018 -23.54 50.86 45.25
C SER A 1018 -23.45 49.55 44.47
N LEU A 1019 -23.44 48.40 45.17
CA LEU A 1019 -23.47 47.06 44.58
C LEU A 1019 -24.72 46.89 43.73
N GLN A 1020 -24.52 46.53 42.48
CA GLN A 1020 -25.61 46.12 41.58
C GLN A 1020 -25.89 44.63 41.74
N GLN A 1021 -24.84 43.80 41.61
CA GLN A 1021 -24.90 42.35 41.75
C GLN A 1021 -23.50 41.75 41.95
N ALA A 1022 -23.40 40.66 42.69
CA ALA A 1022 -22.23 39.79 42.72
C ALA A 1022 -22.60 38.35 42.37
N GLU A 1023 -21.94 37.79 41.37
CA GLU A 1023 -22.08 36.39 40.99
C GLU A 1023 -21.07 35.55 41.78
N VAL A 1024 -21.54 34.53 42.49
CA VAL A 1024 -20.72 33.60 43.28
C VAL A 1024 -20.89 32.20 42.74
N ILE A 1025 -19.81 31.64 42.22
CA ILE A 1025 -19.78 30.30 41.64
C ILE A 1025 -18.94 29.41 42.55
N GLY A 1026 -19.53 28.38 43.14
CA GLY A 1026 -18.85 27.44 44.02
C GLY A 1026 -18.52 26.10 43.36
N SER A 1027 -17.48 25.41 43.85
CA SER A 1027 -17.06 24.09 43.36
C SER A 1027 -18.08 22.97 43.61
N SER A 1028 -19.06 23.21 44.49
CA SER A 1028 -20.19 22.32 44.78
C SER A 1028 -21.33 22.42 43.75
N GLY A 1029 -21.21 23.30 42.75
CA GLY A 1029 -22.23 23.54 41.73
C GLY A 1029 -23.22 24.66 42.07
N GLU A 1030 -23.01 25.37 43.18
CA GLU A 1030 -23.78 26.57 43.53
C GLU A 1030 -23.45 27.74 42.58
N ASN A 1031 -24.50 28.40 42.08
CA ASN A 1031 -24.41 29.71 41.42
C ASN A 1031 -25.38 30.66 42.13
N ILE A 1032 -24.84 31.61 42.88
CA ILE A 1032 -25.58 32.52 43.73
C ILE A 1032 -25.43 33.93 43.17
N LEU A 1033 -26.56 34.58 42.90
CA LEU A 1033 -26.59 35.99 42.51
C LEU A 1033 -26.94 36.84 43.74
N LEU A 1034 -25.94 37.51 44.28
CA LEU A 1034 -26.04 38.32 45.49
C LEU A 1034 -26.36 39.77 45.15
N THR A 1035 -27.35 40.32 45.85
CA THR A 1035 -27.65 41.77 45.88
C THR A 1035 -27.40 42.37 47.27
N GLU A 1036 -27.14 41.53 48.27
CA GLU A 1036 -26.77 41.94 49.62
C GLU A 1036 -25.29 42.36 49.67
N ASN A 1037 -24.98 43.29 50.57
CA ASN A 1037 -23.64 43.88 50.70
C ASN A 1037 -22.66 43.08 51.57
N TYR A 1038 -23.02 41.86 51.99
CA TYR A 1038 -22.12 40.92 52.67
C TYR A 1038 -22.40 39.47 52.26
N TRP A 1039 -21.43 38.58 52.45
CA TRP A 1039 -21.54 37.16 52.13
C TRP A 1039 -20.61 36.28 52.97
N HIS A 1040 -21.09 35.07 53.31
CA HIS A 1040 -20.35 34.04 54.05
C HIS A 1040 -20.16 32.78 53.20
N PRO A 1041 -18.94 32.24 53.10
CA PRO A 1041 -18.67 30.99 52.39
C PRO A 1041 -19.06 29.76 53.24
N LEU A 1042 -19.45 28.68 52.57
CA LEU A 1042 -19.50 27.36 53.20
C LEU A 1042 -18.09 26.81 53.42
N GLU A 1043 -17.92 26.04 54.49
CA GLU A 1043 -16.65 25.37 54.79
C GLU A 1043 -16.29 24.36 53.70
N ARG A 1044 -14.98 24.24 53.43
CA ARG A 1044 -14.40 23.26 52.49
C ARG A 1044 -14.92 23.42 51.06
N THR A 1045 -15.22 24.63 50.64
CA THR A 1045 -15.69 24.92 49.29
C THR A 1045 -14.81 25.96 48.61
N TYR A 1046 -14.62 25.83 47.29
CA TYR A 1046 -13.95 26.83 46.47
C TYR A 1046 -15.00 27.74 45.85
N TYR A 1047 -14.79 29.06 45.93
CA TYR A 1047 -15.69 30.07 45.39
C TYR A 1047 -14.96 31.02 44.46
N GLN A 1048 -15.58 31.34 43.32
CA GLN A 1048 -15.17 32.43 42.44
C GLN A 1048 -16.26 33.50 42.42
N ILE A 1049 -15.92 34.72 42.82
CA ILE A 1049 -16.85 35.82 43.00
C ILE A 1049 -16.56 36.93 42.00
N ARG A 1050 -17.61 37.43 41.32
CA ARG A 1050 -17.51 38.56 40.40
C ARG A 1050 -18.56 39.63 40.71
N ALA A 1051 -18.12 40.79 41.21
CA ALA A 1051 -19.01 41.88 41.66
C ALA A 1051 -19.08 43.07 40.69
N HIS A 1052 -20.24 43.68 40.53
CA HIS A 1052 -20.51 44.87 39.70
C HIS A 1052 -21.21 45.98 40.53
N PHE A 1053 -20.81 47.24 40.34
CA PHE A 1053 -21.30 48.43 41.05
C PHE A 1053 -21.76 49.55 40.09
N ASN A 1054 -22.73 50.40 40.51
CA ASN A 1054 -23.36 51.51 39.74
C ASN A 1054 -23.18 52.90 40.40
N TYR A 1055 -23.28 54.04 39.67
CA TYR A 1055 -23.05 55.44 40.14
C TYR A 1055 -24.35 56.26 40.44
N ILE A 1056 -24.39 57.19 41.43
CA ILE A 1056 -25.67 57.79 41.96
C ILE A 1056 -25.83 59.35 42.24
N GLY A 1057 -24.82 60.23 42.47
CA GLY A 1057 -24.95 61.76 42.53
C GLY A 1057 -25.31 62.49 43.89
N SER A 1058 -25.27 63.86 44.03
CA SER A 1058 -25.47 64.64 45.33
C SER A 1058 -26.06 66.11 45.30
N LEU A 1059 -26.66 66.65 46.39
CA LEU A 1059 -27.16 68.06 46.59
C LEU A 1059 -26.61 68.72 47.88
N LYS A 1060 -26.10 69.98 47.85
CA LYS A 1060 -25.45 70.65 49.01
C LYS A 1060 -25.70 72.17 49.10
N LEU A 1061 -25.89 72.71 50.32
CA LEU A 1061 -25.81 74.15 50.63
C LEU A 1061 -24.34 74.49 50.92
N LEU A 1062 -23.74 75.35 50.11
CA LEU A 1062 -22.31 75.68 50.14
C LEU A 1062 -22.01 76.98 50.88
N ALA A 1063 -22.87 77.99 50.77
CA ALA A 1063 -22.68 79.28 51.42
C ALA A 1063 -24.02 79.93 51.79
N VAL A 1064 -24.04 80.75 52.84
CA VAL A 1064 -25.17 81.61 53.27
C VAL A 1064 -24.63 83.02 53.58
N PRO A 1065 -25.45 84.08 53.61
CA PRO A 1065 -24.98 85.43 53.88
C PRO A 1065 -24.18 85.58 55.18
N ASP A 1066 -23.13 86.37 55.12
CA ASP A 1066 -22.19 86.58 56.22
C ASP A 1066 -22.76 87.51 57.32
N LEU A 1067 -23.55 88.53 56.92
CA LEU A 1067 -24.13 89.50 57.85
C LEU A 1067 -25.46 90.07 57.34
N ILE A 1068 -26.42 90.24 58.25
CA ILE A 1068 -27.70 90.92 58.01
C ILE A 1068 -27.77 92.11 58.98
N ASP A 1069 -27.51 93.32 58.49
CA ASP A 1069 -27.36 94.53 59.30
C ASP A 1069 -28.57 95.46 59.16
N PHE A 1070 -29.34 95.63 60.24
CA PHE A 1070 -30.49 96.51 60.30
C PHE A 1070 -30.13 98.00 60.50
N GLY A 1071 -28.86 98.33 60.72
CA GLY A 1071 -28.34 99.70 60.82
C GLY A 1071 -28.60 100.40 62.16
N GLN A 1072 -28.02 101.61 62.31
CA GLN A 1072 -28.20 102.44 63.51
C GLN A 1072 -29.37 103.43 63.38
N HIS A 1073 -30.30 103.40 64.34
CA HIS A 1073 -31.53 104.21 64.31
C HIS A 1073 -31.71 105.05 65.57
N LYS A 1074 -32.30 106.25 65.43
CA LYS A 1074 -32.61 107.14 66.56
C LYS A 1074 -33.93 106.73 67.23
N LEU A 1075 -33.94 106.64 68.57
CA LEU A 1075 -35.10 106.25 69.38
C LEU A 1075 -36.37 107.09 69.07
N GLY A 1076 -37.51 106.41 68.87
CA GLY A 1076 -38.85 107.00 68.83
C GLY A 1076 -39.36 107.53 67.48
N LYS A 1077 -38.55 107.51 66.40
CA LYS A 1077 -38.98 108.01 65.07
C LYS A 1077 -39.67 106.98 64.18
N GLN A 1078 -39.10 105.79 64.00
CA GLN A 1078 -39.62 104.69 63.17
C GLN A 1078 -39.71 103.40 63.98
N THR A 1079 -40.62 102.49 63.62
CA THR A 1079 -40.81 101.20 64.30
C THR A 1079 -40.45 99.99 63.44
N ALA A 1080 -40.23 100.16 62.14
CA ALA A 1080 -39.86 99.08 61.21
C ALA A 1080 -38.51 99.41 60.55
N PHE A 1081 -37.62 98.42 60.49
CA PHE A 1081 -36.25 98.54 60.03
C PHE A 1081 -35.95 97.43 59.01
N TYR A 1082 -35.31 97.78 57.91
CA TYR A 1082 -34.95 96.84 56.84
C TYR A 1082 -33.44 96.68 56.80
N PRO A 1083 -32.91 95.45 56.63
CA PRO A 1083 -31.49 95.21 56.71
C PRO A 1083 -30.78 95.43 55.37
N THR A 1084 -29.49 95.70 55.45
CA THR A 1084 -28.54 95.49 54.36
C THR A 1084 -27.92 94.10 54.54
N ILE A 1085 -27.97 93.28 53.49
CA ILE A 1085 -27.42 91.92 53.50
C ILE A 1085 -26.04 91.94 52.84
N LEU A 1086 -25.03 91.43 53.54
CA LEU A 1086 -23.65 91.30 53.06
C LEU A 1086 -23.29 89.81 52.97
N GLY A 1087 -22.78 89.39 51.81
CA GLY A 1087 -22.48 88.00 51.48
C GLY A 1087 -23.37 87.47 50.36
N HIS A 1088 -23.36 86.16 50.15
CA HIS A 1088 -24.18 85.47 49.13
C HIS A 1088 -24.64 84.10 49.63
N LEU A 1089 -25.65 83.53 48.98
CA LEU A 1089 -26.11 82.15 49.15
C LEU A 1089 -25.67 81.32 47.96
N GLU A 1090 -25.06 80.15 48.19
CA GLU A 1090 -24.67 79.20 47.14
C GLU A 1090 -25.19 77.79 47.45
N ILE A 1091 -25.88 77.16 46.50
CA ILE A 1091 -26.38 75.77 46.56
C ILE A 1091 -25.93 75.04 45.29
N LYS A 1092 -25.39 73.83 45.44
CA LYS A 1092 -24.92 72.98 44.33
C LYS A 1092 -25.69 71.67 44.25
N ASP A 1093 -26.32 71.41 43.10
CA ASP A 1093 -27.05 70.18 42.79
C ASP A 1093 -26.40 69.41 41.63
N THR A 1094 -25.99 68.16 41.90
CA THR A 1094 -25.34 67.23 40.96
C THR A 1094 -26.10 65.92 40.81
N ARG A 1095 -27.35 65.84 41.30
CA ARG A 1095 -28.21 64.66 41.14
C ARG A 1095 -28.58 64.45 39.67
N ILE A 1096 -28.70 63.19 39.24
CA ILE A 1096 -29.05 62.81 37.85
C ILE A 1096 -30.48 63.25 37.49
N GLU A 1097 -31.43 63.15 38.44
CA GLU A 1097 -32.76 63.75 38.35
C GLU A 1097 -32.89 64.91 39.36
N GLN A 1098 -32.94 66.15 38.86
CA GLN A 1098 -32.92 67.37 39.68
C GLN A 1098 -34.30 67.75 40.20
N SER A 1099 -34.85 66.95 41.11
CA SER A 1099 -36.11 67.26 41.81
C SER A 1099 -35.99 68.57 42.62
N PRO A 1100 -37.07 69.37 42.74
CA PRO A 1100 -37.01 70.66 43.42
C PRO A 1100 -36.58 70.55 44.89
N TRP A 1101 -35.92 71.60 45.38
CA TRP A 1101 -35.47 71.77 46.75
C TRP A 1101 -35.98 73.09 47.34
N GLU A 1102 -36.06 73.16 48.66
CA GLU A 1102 -36.50 74.33 49.42
C GLU A 1102 -35.41 74.78 50.40
N LEU A 1103 -35.24 76.09 50.51
CA LEU A 1103 -34.42 76.72 51.53
C LEU A 1103 -35.31 77.50 52.49
N THR A 1104 -35.22 77.17 53.77
CA THR A 1104 -35.95 77.85 54.84
C THR A 1104 -35.02 78.70 55.68
N LEU A 1105 -35.57 79.76 56.26
CA LEU A 1105 -34.91 80.70 57.16
C LEU A 1105 -35.70 80.82 58.45
N GLN A 1106 -35.00 80.74 59.58
CA GLN A 1106 -35.51 81.01 60.92
C GLN A 1106 -34.55 81.97 61.62
N ALA A 1107 -35.07 82.84 62.48
CA ALA A 1107 -34.24 83.76 63.28
C ALA A 1107 -34.64 83.71 64.74
N GLU A 1108 -33.68 83.97 65.63
CA GLU A 1108 -33.96 84.15 67.06
C GLU A 1108 -34.69 85.47 67.32
N ALA A 1109 -35.66 85.46 68.24
CA ALA A 1109 -36.45 86.64 68.56
C ALA A 1109 -35.57 87.77 69.16
N PRO A 1110 -35.58 88.99 68.59
CA PRO A 1110 -34.76 90.09 69.08
C PRO A 1110 -35.32 90.71 70.36
N GLU A 1111 -34.44 91.20 71.24
CA GLU A 1111 -34.82 91.74 72.54
C GLU A 1111 -35.70 93.02 72.39
N GLY A 1112 -37.00 92.89 72.62
CA GLY A 1112 -37.97 93.99 72.51
C GLY A 1112 -38.55 94.22 71.11
N GLY A 1113 -38.40 93.27 70.18
CA GLY A 1113 -38.95 93.36 68.83
C GLY A 1113 -39.30 92.00 68.22
N GLN A 1114 -39.79 92.01 66.97
CA GLN A 1114 -40.09 90.80 66.21
C GLN A 1114 -39.58 90.90 64.77
N LEU A 1115 -39.08 89.78 64.27
CA LEU A 1115 -38.51 89.66 62.93
C LEU A 1115 -39.48 88.98 61.98
N TYR A 1116 -39.64 89.55 60.79
CA TYR A 1116 -40.52 89.01 59.79
C TYR A 1116 -39.86 88.90 58.42
N PHE A 1117 -40.29 87.91 57.67
CA PHE A 1117 -40.10 87.85 56.23
C PHE A 1117 -41.38 88.32 55.54
N LYS A 1118 -41.22 89.26 54.61
CA LYS A 1118 -42.31 89.78 53.79
C LYS A 1118 -42.22 89.21 52.40
N GLU A 1119 -43.33 88.74 51.86
CA GLU A 1119 -43.46 88.39 50.45
C GLU A 1119 -44.92 88.56 50.04
N ASP A 1120 -45.15 89.20 48.89
CA ASP A 1120 -46.49 89.46 48.31
C ASP A 1120 -47.53 90.04 49.29
N GLY A 1121 -47.07 90.94 50.18
CA GLY A 1121 -47.92 91.61 51.16
C GLY A 1121 -48.29 90.77 52.39
N LYS A 1122 -47.89 89.50 52.45
CA LYS A 1122 -47.98 88.67 53.66
C LYS A 1122 -46.74 88.85 54.53
N LEU A 1123 -46.97 88.72 55.83
CA LEU A 1123 -46.04 89.04 56.90
C LEU A 1123 -45.87 87.75 57.73
N LEU A 1124 -44.73 87.08 57.56
CA LEU A 1124 -44.45 85.77 58.16
C LEU A 1124 -43.43 85.93 59.28
N SER A 1125 -43.76 85.51 60.49
CA SER A 1125 -42.85 85.59 61.63
C SER A 1125 -41.70 84.61 61.44
N LEU A 1126 -40.46 85.07 61.65
CA LEU A 1126 -39.26 84.24 61.56
C LEU A 1126 -38.88 83.54 62.87
N GLU A 1127 -39.71 83.67 63.90
CA GLU A 1127 -39.59 82.83 65.11
C GLU A 1127 -39.81 81.34 64.77
N GLU A 1128 -40.54 81.04 63.69
CA GLU A 1128 -40.66 79.71 63.08
C GLU A 1128 -39.91 79.65 61.74
N SER A 1129 -39.56 78.44 61.29
CA SER A 1129 -38.85 78.24 60.02
C SER A 1129 -39.77 78.54 58.83
N VAL A 1130 -39.41 79.55 58.04
CA VAL A 1130 -40.18 80.01 56.88
C VAL A 1130 -39.44 79.68 55.59
N THR A 1131 -40.13 79.14 54.59
CA THR A 1131 -39.54 78.95 53.25
C THR A 1131 -39.30 80.30 52.59
N VAL A 1132 -38.04 80.54 52.20
CA VAL A 1132 -37.62 81.80 51.57
C VAL A 1132 -37.21 81.62 50.11
N LEU A 1133 -36.85 80.40 49.69
CA LEU A 1133 -36.57 80.05 48.29
C LEU A 1133 -37.00 78.61 47.99
N GLN A 1134 -37.48 78.37 46.77
CA GLN A 1134 -37.81 77.04 46.25
C GLN A 1134 -37.42 76.98 44.76
N GLN A 1135 -36.51 76.08 44.38
CA GLN A 1135 -35.98 75.97 43.02
C GLN A 1135 -35.51 74.56 42.65
N THR A 1136 -35.15 74.36 41.37
CA THR A 1136 -34.42 73.18 40.86
C THR A 1136 -33.03 73.61 40.37
N GLY A 1137 -32.04 72.72 40.49
CA GLY A 1137 -30.67 72.98 40.03
C GLY A 1137 -29.81 73.76 41.04
N SER A 1138 -28.62 74.19 40.62
CA SER A 1138 -27.71 74.97 41.49
C SER A 1138 -28.10 76.45 41.51
N LEU A 1139 -27.98 77.12 42.65
CA LEU A 1139 -28.32 78.54 42.81
C LEU A 1139 -27.15 79.32 43.43
N ASN A 1140 -26.91 80.55 42.96
CA ASN A 1140 -26.04 81.53 43.63
C ASN A 1140 -26.70 82.93 43.59
N THR A 1141 -26.92 83.57 44.74
CA THR A 1141 -27.59 84.89 44.83
C THR A 1141 -27.06 85.75 45.99
N THR A 1142 -27.07 87.07 45.82
CA THR A 1142 -26.72 88.08 46.84
C THR A 1142 -27.93 88.71 47.51
N PHE A 1143 -29.15 88.24 47.20
CA PHE A 1143 -30.42 88.76 47.74
C PHE A 1143 -30.73 90.23 47.40
N GLU A 1144 -30.24 90.75 46.27
CA GLU A 1144 -30.56 92.12 45.80
C GLU A 1144 -32.07 92.38 45.62
N GLU A 1145 -32.84 91.31 45.40
CA GLU A 1145 -34.30 91.35 45.30
C GLU A 1145 -35.00 91.56 46.65
N TRP A 1146 -34.29 91.42 47.78
CA TRP A 1146 -34.85 91.67 49.11
C TRP A 1146 -34.83 93.16 49.45
N ASN A 1147 -36.02 93.78 49.47
CA ASN A 1147 -36.26 95.18 49.73
C ASN A 1147 -37.56 95.37 50.55
N GLU A 1148 -38.07 96.61 50.67
CA GLU A 1148 -39.27 96.91 51.47
C GLU A 1148 -40.56 96.17 51.02
N SER A 1149 -40.60 95.67 49.78
CA SER A 1149 -41.74 94.95 49.20
C SER A 1149 -41.68 93.43 49.42
N LYS A 1150 -40.49 92.84 49.38
CA LYS A 1150 -40.21 91.41 49.62
C LYS A 1150 -38.86 91.31 50.31
N GLY A 1151 -38.74 90.67 51.47
CA GLY A 1151 -37.48 90.59 52.21
C GLY A 1151 -37.64 90.64 53.72
N LEU A 1152 -36.51 90.62 54.42
CA LEU A 1152 -36.45 90.69 55.89
C LEU A 1152 -36.77 92.08 56.39
N PHE A 1153 -37.47 92.15 57.51
CA PHE A 1153 -37.57 93.38 58.28
C PHE A 1153 -37.85 93.13 59.76
N LEU A 1154 -37.39 94.08 60.57
CA LEU A 1154 -37.42 94.05 62.02
C LEU A 1154 -38.39 95.11 62.52
N ILE A 1155 -39.35 94.73 63.36
CA ILE A 1155 -40.25 95.68 64.03
C ILE A 1155 -39.88 95.78 65.51
N ILE A 1156 -39.59 96.99 65.98
CA ILE A 1156 -39.39 97.31 67.40
C ILE A 1156 -40.35 98.45 67.77
N PRO A 1157 -41.40 98.18 68.58
CA PRO A 1157 -42.34 99.22 69.04
C PRO A 1157 -41.61 100.36 69.75
N LYS A 1158 -42.10 101.60 69.60
CA LYS A 1158 -41.42 102.80 70.13
C LYS A 1158 -41.15 102.71 71.64
N GLU A 1159 -42.03 102.05 72.37
CA GLU A 1159 -41.97 101.87 73.82
C GLU A 1159 -40.89 100.86 74.23
N GLN A 1160 -40.46 99.98 73.32
CA GLN A 1160 -39.51 98.90 73.57
C GLN A 1160 -38.11 99.21 73.01
N GLN A 1161 -37.95 100.31 72.26
CA GLN A 1161 -36.65 100.74 71.74
C GLN A 1161 -35.73 101.21 72.87
N LYS A 1162 -34.55 100.60 72.99
CA LYS A 1162 -33.50 100.93 73.97
C LYS A 1162 -32.23 101.39 73.26
N LEU A 1163 -31.43 102.21 73.96
CA LEU A 1163 -30.12 102.65 73.49
C LEU A 1163 -29.10 101.51 73.70
N GLY A 1164 -28.51 100.99 72.62
CA GLY A 1164 -27.55 99.87 72.66
C GLY A 1164 -27.37 99.20 71.30
N GLU A 1165 -26.49 98.19 71.24
CA GLU A 1165 -26.35 97.28 70.10
C GLU A 1165 -27.08 95.97 70.41
N GLY A 1166 -27.72 95.38 69.41
CA GLY A 1166 -28.38 94.07 69.49
C GLY A 1166 -27.90 93.16 68.36
N SER A 1167 -27.67 91.89 68.66
CA SER A 1167 -27.29 90.86 67.69
C SER A 1167 -28.32 89.73 67.68
N MET A 1168 -28.52 89.09 66.53
CA MET A 1168 -29.42 87.95 66.37
C MET A 1168 -28.80 86.90 65.45
N THR A 1169 -29.21 85.65 65.62
CA THR A 1169 -28.75 84.50 64.83
C THR A 1169 -29.80 84.08 63.81
N PHE A 1170 -29.36 83.84 62.57
CA PHE A 1170 -30.19 83.31 61.48
C PHE A 1170 -29.78 81.86 61.16
N HIS A 1171 -30.77 80.97 61.05
CA HIS A 1171 -30.60 79.57 60.73
C HIS A 1171 -31.17 79.27 59.35
N TRP A 1172 -30.31 78.81 58.44
CA TRP A 1172 -30.68 78.42 57.08
C TRP A 1172 -30.73 76.90 56.96
N THR A 1173 -31.80 76.34 56.41
CA THR A 1173 -31.94 74.89 56.21
C THR A 1173 -32.30 74.57 54.77
N LEU A 1174 -31.48 73.75 54.10
CA LEU A 1174 -31.77 73.22 52.76
C LEU A 1174 -32.42 71.84 52.89
N THR A 1175 -33.58 71.66 52.25
CA THR A 1175 -34.35 70.41 52.27
C THR A 1175 -34.85 70.03 50.88
N THR A 1176 -35.06 68.72 50.66
CA THR A 1176 -35.70 68.19 49.44
C THR A 1176 -37.17 67.84 49.64
N LYS A 1177 -37.72 68.07 50.84
CA LYS A 1177 -39.16 67.91 51.09
C LYS A 1177 -39.87 69.14 50.54
N VAL A 1178 -40.45 69.00 49.35
CA VAL A 1178 -41.49 69.87 48.83
C VAL A 1178 -42.81 69.18 49.15
N GLU A 1179 -43.64 69.75 50.04
CA GLU A 1179 -45.01 69.26 50.24
C GLU A 1179 -45.97 69.82 49.17
#